data_AF-A0A0W0V8B0-F1
#
_entry.id   AF-A0A0W0V8B0-F1
#
_cell.length_a   1.000
_cell.length_b   1.000
_cell.length_c   1.000
_cell.angle_alpha   90.00
_cell.angle_beta   90.00
_cell.angle_gamma   90.00
#
_symmetry.space_group_name_H-M   'P 1'
#
loop_
_entity.id
_entity.type
_entity.pdbx_description
1 polymer ?
#
loop_
_entity_poly.entity_id
_entity_poly.type
_entity_poly.pdbx_seq_one_letter_code
_entity_poly.pdbx_strand_id
1 'polypeptide(L)'
;MDLWKRQKYRVVLASVLYLSTISYADTDTQYWNNFSKAKKLIEQNKVMEALPILQHLEQTQPNYLVEISLGDIHAQLGNSAQALSYFERAFQNAKNNNETIERVALFKIARTQINLNNYQEAIDSYRILLTMNLSDEDKKIATVGLEEAQNKQAQLMDNSSLEISTGDAAALKNNPAEALNHYQVAYNKAVAANNLVNRRVALFKMARTQAWLEKYQDVINTYRLLLTMNLSDEDKNIALSGLKNAEDKQKQVLNDPALEVAKGDEAASKNDPAKALAHYTTSYMRAADQGNTFIQRVALFKIARTQIWLEKYQDAQDSYKKLLAMDLSFEDRARAEVGLKAAQGQIKAMDAGISSKEIALGDKAASEEKPVEALGYYELAYKRALSNQDPVMRRISLFKIARMQLWLKQYQKASNTYKKLNSMDLSSEDKKIVKEGLNKAFELQLGEDINQAIVFINQNNGQAAFKVIKSYLGKVKSFKLYLVAAQSMAIKENPQESLKYFNEAYQLSSNNKEKLLSLFGVIKMQLWLREPNSAAKTLSLLKQYHLGKQEKLQLHEHEHQLAQLIAKLRFESTVARAQQFLNMNAGRQAFEVIRVYLESGKFEIYMIASESMAILGNPERALHFYKLAFKASTNPSQKKAALFGIAKMQFWMAWYVRAKQTYRLLLQHYKLSPNEYQLALAGLVKSFAYYDRPQLAYKMIPGGLILEKPELVIAAAQASLWADWADITKNILDTYQPITSTIEPNSGLGRDLRDLEWQTRLATWPNVVTPSHFFSRDSETFTKKRELLNYKRYWNQQAETFVELDYRKYSQYQTFGLNATGFNVGQILRPTRHITLRGQIEPIEFNDTTAFQRNHWTPLLWSADSNYKPNDFVSLQLLTQKDVLETFPAFANEITTTQYATSLLVNPLPYVKLNGSLYKLNMSDTNSRNGYFTSASLLILPDLGLTATGVLREYSNKFRSPNYFSPHRYKEQKVLLKLGRRLGATWHYYLDGGLGRQYITPEPNDQTVSSPTIQWGMGINGPISKCLFFTAYYAHLRQASAFINSPDYTYQYGGISLNLLI
;
A
#
# COMPACT_ATOMS: atom_id res chain seq x y z
N MET A 1 -19.96 -71.40 -27.22
CA MET A 1 -19.60 -71.21 -25.79
C MET A 1 -18.10 -70.99 -25.55
N ASP A 2 -17.23 -71.11 -26.56
CA ASP A 2 -15.77 -70.81 -26.45
C ASP A 2 -15.32 -69.44 -27.00
N LEU A 3 -16.20 -68.70 -27.70
CA LEU A 3 -15.92 -67.35 -28.21
C LEU A 3 -16.08 -66.24 -27.15
N TRP A 4 -16.69 -66.52 -26.00
CA TRP A 4 -16.95 -65.52 -24.95
C TRP A 4 -15.84 -65.43 -23.87
N LYS A 5 -14.87 -66.35 -23.88
CA LYS A 5 -13.75 -66.36 -22.91
C LYS A 5 -12.48 -65.64 -23.38
N ARG A 6 -12.32 -65.35 -24.69
CA ARG A 6 -11.08 -64.75 -25.23
C ARG A 6 -11.07 -63.22 -25.35
N GLN A 7 -12.19 -62.53 -25.09
CA GLN A 7 -12.30 -61.07 -25.28
C GLN A 7 -11.94 -60.23 -24.03
N LYS A 8 -11.90 -60.81 -22.82
CA LYS A 8 -11.66 -60.03 -21.57
C LYS A 8 -10.19 -59.72 -21.25
N TYR A 9 -9.23 -60.44 -21.83
CA TYR A 9 -7.81 -60.20 -21.54
C TYR A 9 -7.10 -59.28 -22.54
N ARG A 10 -7.67 -59.07 -23.74
CA ARG A 10 -7.09 -58.16 -24.75
C ARG A 10 -7.46 -56.69 -24.53
N VAL A 11 -8.60 -56.37 -23.93
CA VAL A 11 -9.02 -54.97 -23.72
C VAL A 11 -8.22 -54.31 -22.59
N VAL A 12 -7.88 -55.04 -21.52
CA VAL A 12 -7.14 -54.47 -20.38
C VAL A 12 -5.63 -54.35 -20.67
N LEU A 13 -5.04 -55.26 -21.44
CA LEU A 13 -3.63 -55.13 -21.86
C LEU A 13 -3.45 -54.13 -23.02
N ALA A 14 -4.42 -54.03 -23.94
CA ALA A 14 -4.35 -53.05 -25.03
C ALA A 14 -4.52 -51.61 -24.53
N SER A 15 -5.36 -51.35 -23.51
CA SER A 15 -5.47 -50.00 -22.92
C SER A 15 -4.21 -49.55 -22.16
N VAL A 16 -3.43 -50.49 -21.63
CA VAL A 16 -2.19 -50.18 -20.89
C VAL A 16 -0.98 -50.05 -21.82
N LEU A 17 -0.96 -50.77 -22.97
CA LEU A 17 0.11 -50.66 -23.97
C LEU A 17 -0.11 -49.56 -25.03
N TYR A 18 -1.35 -49.12 -25.26
CA TYR A 18 -1.64 -48.03 -26.22
C TYR A 18 -1.37 -46.62 -25.64
N LEU A 19 -1.25 -46.48 -24.32
CA LEU A 19 -0.92 -45.21 -23.66
C LEU A 19 0.59 -44.98 -23.48
N SER A 20 1.45 -45.97 -23.79
CA SER A 20 2.90 -45.88 -23.63
C SER A 20 3.68 -45.62 -24.93
N THR A 21 3.03 -45.49 -26.09
CA THR A 21 3.72 -45.36 -27.39
C THR A 21 3.33 -44.14 -28.24
N ILE A 22 2.56 -43.17 -27.71
CA ILE A 22 2.23 -41.91 -28.43
C ILE A 22 3.02 -40.72 -27.88
N SER A 23 4.33 -40.87 -27.74
CA SER A 23 5.22 -39.73 -27.51
C SER A 23 6.52 -40.06 -28.20
N TYR A 24 6.67 -39.57 -29.44
CA TYR A 24 7.91 -39.00 -29.99
C TYR A 24 7.96 -38.86 -31.52
N ALA A 25 6.86 -39.03 -32.28
CA ALA A 25 6.96 -38.94 -33.76
C ALA A 25 5.85 -38.21 -34.53
N ASP A 26 4.88 -37.54 -33.90
CA ASP A 26 3.79 -36.85 -34.65
C ASP A 26 3.34 -35.52 -34.02
N THR A 27 4.25 -34.78 -33.38
CA THR A 27 3.93 -33.53 -32.68
C THR A 27 3.69 -32.35 -33.62
N ASP A 28 4.31 -32.33 -34.81
CA ASP A 28 4.22 -31.18 -35.73
C ASP A 28 2.87 -31.07 -36.45
N THR A 29 2.27 -32.19 -36.87
CA THR A 29 0.95 -32.19 -37.55
C THR A 29 -0.18 -31.78 -36.61
N GLN A 30 -0.14 -32.23 -35.35
CA GLN A 30 -1.15 -31.87 -34.35
C GLN A 30 -1.06 -30.40 -33.94
N TYR A 31 0.16 -29.84 -33.83
CA TYR A 31 0.38 -28.43 -33.51
C TYR A 31 -0.28 -27.50 -34.53
N TRP A 32 0.01 -27.70 -35.82
CA TRP A 32 -0.53 -26.86 -36.89
C TRP A 32 -2.04 -27.06 -37.13
N ASN A 33 -2.56 -28.28 -36.92
CA ASN A 33 -4.00 -28.53 -36.96
C ASN A 33 -4.75 -27.76 -35.85
N ASN A 34 -4.21 -27.74 -34.64
CA ASN A 34 -4.77 -26.96 -33.54
C ASN A 34 -4.66 -25.45 -33.78
N PHE A 35 -3.55 -24.98 -34.36
CA PHE A 35 -3.40 -23.57 -34.73
C PHE A 35 -4.41 -23.15 -35.81
N SER A 36 -4.57 -23.97 -36.86
CA SER A 36 -5.57 -23.77 -37.92
C SER A 36 -7.00 -23.72 -37.36
N LYS A 37 -7.32 -24.65 -36.44
CA LYS A 37 -8.61 -24.65 -35.72
C LYS A 37 -8.81 -23.35 -34.93
N ALA A 38 -7.80 -22.90 -34.20
CA ALA A 38 -7.88 -21.64 -33.45
C ALA A 38 -8.07 -20.44 -34.37
N LYS A 39 -7.36 -20.39 -35.50
CA LYS A 39 -7.52 -19.33 -36.51
C LYS A 39 -8.94 -19.28 -37.07
N LYS A 40 -9.52 -20.43 -37.42
CA LYS A 40 -10.91 -20.53 -37.87
C LYS A 40 -11.91 -20.04 -36.80
N LEU A 41 -11.64 -20.30 -35.52
CA LEU A 41 -12.46 -19.79 -34.42
C LEU A 41 -12.34 -18.26 -34.28
N ILE A 42 -11.15 -17.69 -34.46
CA ILE A 42 -10.95 -16.23 -34.49
C ILE A 42 -11.73 -15.61 -35.65
N GLU A 43 -11.64 -16.18 -36.85
CA GLU A 43 -12.38 -15.71 -38.04
C GLU A 43 -13.89 -15.79 -37.83
N GLN A 44 -14.38 -16.73 -37.01
CA GLN A 44 -15.78 -16.85 -36.61
C GLN A 44 -16.17 -15.94 -35.43
N ASN A 45 -15.28 -15.04 -34.99
CA ASN A 45 -15.46 -14.19 -33.83
C ASN A 45 -15.68 -14.95 -32.49
N LYS A 46 -15.23 -16.21 -32.42
CA LYS A 46 -15.33 -17.09 -31.24
C LYS A 46 -14.04 -17.05 -30.40
N VAL A 47 -13.62 -15.84 -30.05
CA VAL A 47 -12.31 -15.62 -29.41
C VAL A 47 -12.13 -16.32 -28.07
N MET A 48 -13.20 -16.51 -27.29
CA MET A 48 -13.13 -17.23 -26.00
C MET A 48 -12.90 -18.73 -26.16
N GLU A 49 -13.29 -19.32 -27.30
CA GLU A 49 -13.02 -20.72 -27.63
C GLU A 49 -11.61 -20.91 -28.22
N ALA A 50 -11.11 -19.92 -28.95
CA ALA A 50 -9.77 -19.94 -29.54
C ALA A 50 -8.65 -19.75 -28.50
N LEU A 51 -8.88 -18.91 -27.47
CA LEU A 51 -7.91 -18.55 -26.46
C LEU A 51 -7.25 -19.76 -25.74
N PRO A 52 -7.98 -20.74 -25.18
CA PRO A 52 -7.35 -21.87 -24.50
C PRO A 52 -6.54 -22.76 -25.44
N ILE A 53 -6.90 -22.83 -26.73
CA ILE A 53 -6.15 -23.59 -27.74
C ILE A 53 -4.81 -22.91 -28.00
N LEU A 54 -4.80 -21.59 -28.19
CA LEU A 54 -3.58 -20.84 -28.44
C LEU A 54 -2.65 -20.78 -27.22
N GLN A 55 -3.19 -20.68 -26.00
CA GLN A 55 -2.38 -20.75 -24.77
C GLN A 55 -1.70 -22.11 -24.61
N HIS A 56 -2.38 -23.19 -25.00
CA HIS A 56 -1.79 -24.52 -24.99
C HIS A 56 -0.67 -24.64 -26.04
N LEU A 57 -0.87 -24.09 -27.25
CA LEU A 57 0.15 -24.07 -28.30
C LEU A 57 1.39 -23.26 -27.88
N GLU A 58 1.19 -22.09 -27.26
CA GLU A 58 2.28 -21.25 -26.72
C GLU A 58 3.14 -22.01 -25.69
N GLN A 59 2.52 -22.80 -24.82
CA GLN A 59 3.24 -23.64 -23.85
C GLN A 59 4.00 -24.81 -24.49
N THR A 60 3.60 -25.21 -25.69
CA THR A 60 4.21 -26.34 -26.42
C THR A 60 5.47 -25.88 -27.15
N GLN A 61 5.39 -24.77 -27.89
CA GLN A 61 6.53 -24.21 -28.62
C GLN A 61 6.37 -22.69 -28.82
N PRO A 62 7.41 -21.87 -28.57
CA PRO A 62 7.38 -20.46 -28.93
C PRO A 62 7.24 -20.29 -30.45
N ASN A 63 6.18 -19.60 -30.88
CA ASN A 63 5.92 -19.36 -32.31
C ASN A 63 5.26 -18.00 -32.52
N TYR A 64 5.87 -17.18 -33.39
CA TYR A 64 5.42 -15.81 -33.65
C TYR A 64 3.98 -15.72 -34.20
N LEU A 65 3.46 -16.74 -34.90
CA LEU A 65 2.08 -16.74 -35.39
C LEU A 65 1.08 -16.97 -34.26
N VAL A 66 1.43 -17.82 -33.30
CA VAL A 66 0.63 -18.05 -32.09
C VAL A 66 0.64 -16.80 -31.22
N GLU A 67 1.80 -16.17 -31.05
CA GLU A 67 1.95 -14.96 -30.26
C GLU A 67 1.19 -13.77 -30.87
N ILE A 68 1.22 -13.57 -32.20
CA ILE A 68 0.38 -12.57 -32.86
C ILE A 68 -1.11 -12.86 -32.65
N SER A 69 -1.52 -14.12 -32.77
CA SER A 69 -2.94 -14.50 -32.62
C SER A 69 -3.43 -14.29 -31.17
N LEU A 70 -2.58 -14.57 -30.18
CA LEU A 70 -2.86 -14.27 -28.78
C LEU A 70 -2.94 -12.75 -28.54
N GLY A 71 -2.00 -11.98 -29.11
CA GLY A 71 -2.04 -10.53 -29.04
C GLY A 71 -3.32 -9.95 -29.64
N ASP A 72 -3.78 -10.46 -30.77
CA ASP A 72 -5.04 -10.04 -31.41
C ASP A 72 -6.27 -10.34 -30.57
N ILE A 73 -6.36 -11.53 -29.97
CA ILE A 73 -7.44 -11.88 -29.04
C ILE A 73 -7.43 -10.93 -27.83
N HIS A 74 -6.27 -10.70 -27.22
CA HIS A 74 -6.17 -9.83 -26.06
C HIS A 74 -6.50 -8.37 -26.42
N ALA A 75 -6.13 -7.89 -27.60
CA ALA A 75 -6.51 -6.57 -28.10
C ALA A 75 -8.03 -6.47 -28.28
N GLN A 76 -8.66 -7.50 -28.87
CA GLN A 76 -10.10 -7.55 -29.06
C GLN A 76 -10.90 -7.62 -27.74
N LEU A 77 -10.33 -8.27 -26.72
CA LEU A 77 -10.90 -8.32 -25.37
C LEU A 77 -10.67 -7.04 -24.55
N GLY A 78 -10.03 -6.00 -25.12
CA GLY A 78 -9.71 -4.75 -24.43
C GLY A 78 -8.51 -4.83 -23.49
N ASN A 79 -7.75 -5.94 -23.50
CA ASN A 79 -6.57 -6.16 -22.67
C ASN A 79 -5.28 -5.69 -23.38
N SER A 80 -5.21 -4.40 -23.71
CA SER A 80 -4.12 -3.82 -24.53
C SER A 80 -2.72 -4.05 -23.95
N ALA A 81 -2.55 -4.12 -22.63
CA ALA A 81 -1.24 -4.40 -22.01
C ALA A 81 -0.76 -5.84 -22.25
N GLN A 82 -1.66 -6.82 -22.19
CA GLN A 82 -1.32 -8.21 -22.52
C GLN A 82 -1.09 -8.36 -24.01
N ALA A 83 -1.91 -7.70 -24.84
CA ALA A 83 -1.72 -7.67 -26.28
C ALA A 83 -0.32 -7.15 -26.65
N LEU A 84 0.12 -6.04 -26.04
CA LEU A 84 1.45 -5.47 -26.24
C LEU A 84 2.55 -6.48 -25.91
N SER A 85 2.47 -7.14 -24.75
CA SER A 85 3.46 -8.15 -24.34
C SER A 85 3.55 -9.32 -25.32
N TYR A 86 2.41 -9.78 -25.87
CA TYR A 86 2.39 -10.82 -26.89
C TYR A 86 3.01 -10.35 -28.22
N PHE A 87 2.70 -9.13 -28.66
CA PHE A 87 3.29 -8.58 -29.89
C PHE A 87 4.79 -8.30 -29.76
N GLU A 88 5.27 -7.85 -28.60
CA GLU A 88 6.70 -7.68 -28.32
C GLU A 88 7.45 -9.00 -28.40
N ARG A 89 6.88 -10.08 -27.86
CA ARG A 89 7.47 -11.43 -27.98
C ARG A 89 7.47 -11.93 -29.42
N ALA A 90 6.37 -11.74 -30.14
CA ALA A 90 6.30 -12.06 -31.57
C ALA A 90 7.36 -11.29 -32.39
N PHE A 91 7.56 -10.01 -32.09
CA PHE A 91 8.61 -9.19 -32.70
C PHE A 91 10.00 -9.75 -32.40
N GLN A 92 10.33 -10.06 -31.14
CA GLN A 92 11.64 -10.62 -30.80
C GLN A 92 11.90 -11.98 -31.46
N ASN A 93 10.88 -12.83 -31.56
CA ASN A 93 11.00 -14.15 -32.19
C ASN A 93 11.06 -14.09 -33.72
N ALA A 94 10.44 -13.07 -34.33
CA ALA A 94 10.49 -12.85 -35.77
C ALA A 94 11.74 -12.08 -36.24
N LYS A 95 12.36 -11.30 -35.35
CA LYS A 95 13.55 -10.50 -35.63
C LYS A 95 14.67 -11.37 -36.20
N ASN A 96 15.14 -11.02 -37.39
CA ASN A 96 16.14 -11.77 -38.19
C ASN A 96 15.68 -13.11 -38.79
N ASN A 97 14.46 -13.58 -38.50
CA ASN A 97 13.92 -14.84 -38.99
C ASN A 97 12.84 -14.66 -40.06
N ASN A 98 12.00 -13.62 -39.93
CA ASN A 98 10.91 -13.35 -40.85
C ASN A 98 10.55 -11.85 -40.86
N GLU A 99 11.13 -11.11 -41.82
CA GLU A 99 10.95 -9.66 -41.98
C GLU A 99 9.47 -9.27 -42.13
N THR A 100 8.64 -10.13 -42.75
CA THR A 100 7.21 -9.83 -42.91
C THR A 100 6.49 -9.84 -41.57
N ILE A 101 6.75 -10.85 -40.73
CA ILE A 101 6.14 -10.93 -39.40
C ILE A 101 6.71 -9.87 -38.46
N GLU A 102 8.00 -9.54 -38.59
CA GLU A 102 8.62 -8.45 -37.87
C GLU A 102 7.88 -7.12 -38.13
N ARG A 103 7.60 -6.81 -39.41
CA ARG A 103 6.76 -5.65 -39.79
C ARG A 103 5.36 -5.72 -39.19
N VAL A 104 4.67 -6.87 -39.30
CA VAL A 104 3.32 -7.03 -38.73
C VAL A 104 3.32 -6.81 -37.21
N ALA A 105 4.30 -7.36 -36.50
CA ALA A 105 4.42 -7.20 -35.06
C ALA A 105 4.65 -5.73 -34.68
N LEU A 106 5.54 -5.01 -35.39
CA LEU A 106 5.76 -3.58 -35.16
C LEU A 106 4.51 -2.73 -35.39
N PHE A 107 3.72 -3.01 -36.43
CA PHE A 107 2.46 -2.31 -36.67
C PHE A 107 1.49 -2.49 -35.49
N LYS A 108 1.39 -3.73 -34.99
CA LYS A 108 0.51 -4.07 -33.87
C LYS A 108 1.02 -3.48 -32.55
N ILE A 109 2.34 -3.45 -32.32
CA ILE A 109 2.96 -2.77 -31.18
C ILE A 109 2.63 -1.28 -31.21
N ALA A 110 2.90 -0.58 -32.32
CA ALA A 110 2.71 0.85 -32.43
C ALA A 110 1.24 1.25 -32.22
N ARG A 111 0.29 0.51 -32.83
CA ARG A 111 -1.15 0.75 -32.63
C ARG A 111 -1.61 0.45 -31.20
N THR A 112 -1.07 -0.60 -30.58
CA THR A 112 -1.40 -0.95 -29.19
C THR A 112 -0.84 0.07 -28.21
N GLN A 113 0.35 0.62 -28.49
CA GLN A 113 0.95 1.71 -27.71
C GLN A 113 0.14 3.00 -27.82
N ILE A 114 -0.43 3.34 -28.99
CA ILE A 114 -1.41 4.44 -29.10
C ILE A 114 -2.63 4.18 -28.18
N ASN A 115 -3.17 2.96 -28.18
CA ASN A 115 -4.32 2.61 -27.32
C ASN A 115 -3.99 2.66 -25.82
N LEU A 116 -2.72 2.45 -25.45
CA LEU A 116 -2.22 2.54 -24.08
C LEU A 116 -1.79 3.96 -23.69
N ASN A 117 -1.90 4.94 -24.59
CA ASN A 117 -1.41 6.32 -24.43
C ASN A 117 0.13 6.44 -24.32
N ASN A 118 0.87 5.43 -24.76
CA ASN A 118 2.34 5.41 -24.84
C ASN A 118 2.80 5.97 -26.19
N TYR A 119 2.53 7.26 -26.43
CA TYR A 119 2.65 7.84 -27.77
C TYR A 119 4.10 7.98 -28.24
N GLN A 120 5.06 8.18 -27.34
CA GLN A 120 6.47 8.27 -27.71
C GLN A 120 6.99 6.93 -28.24
N GLU A 121 6.65 5.85 -27.55
CA GLU A 121 7.01 4.49 -27.94
C GLU A 121 6.33 4.09 -29.26
N ALA A 122 5.09 4.55 -29.48
CA ALA A 122 4.40 4.37 -30.76
C ALA A 122 5.11 5.10 -31.91
N ILE A 123 5.55 6.35 -31.69
CA ILE A 123 6.33 7.13 -32.66
C ILE A 123 7.63 6.42 -33.00
N ASP A 124 8.34 5.93 -32.00
CA ASP A 124 9.61 5.22 -32.21
C ASP A 124 9.39 3.93 -33.00
N SER A 125 8.32 3.18 -32.70
CA SER A 125 7.93 1.97 -33.45
C SER A 125 7.56 2.27 -34.91
N TYR A 126 6.81 3.36 -35.18
CA TYR A 126 6.50 3.78 -36.56
C TYR A 126 7.73 4.30 -37.32
N ARG A 127 8.67 4.97 -36.64
CA ARG A 127 9.94 5.37 -37.25
C ARG A 127 10.78 4.18 -37.66
N ILE A 128 10.85 3.15 -36.81
CA ILE A 128 11.51 1.89 -37.12
C ILE A 128 10.82 1.21 -38.32
N LEU A 129 9.47 1.18 -38.37
CA LEU A 129 8.75 0.64 -39.53
C LEU A 129 9.10 1.36 -40.83
N LEU A 130 9.19 2.69 -40.81
CA LEU A 130 9.49 3.49 -42.00
C LEU A 130 10.92 3.35 -42.50
N THR A 131 11.84 2.77 -41.72
CA THR A 131 13.19 2.41 -42.19
C THR A 131 13.25 1.01 -42.81
N MET A 132 12.18 0.20 -42.69
CA MET A 132 12.08 -1.12 -43.33
C MET A 132 11.59 -1.00 -44.78
N ASN A 133 11.78 -2.06 -45.57
CA ASN A 133 11.31 -2.11 -46.96
C ASN A 133 9.79 -2.34 -46.99
N LEU A 134 8.99 -1.27 -46.87
CA LEU A 134 7.52 -1.32 -46.88
C LEU A 134 6.95 -1.24 -48.30
N SER A 135 5.77 -1.84 -48.52
CA SER A 135 4.96 -1.52 -49.70
C SER A 135 4.47 -0.07 -49.64
N ASP A 136 4.11 0.53 -50.77
CA ASP A 136 3.59 1.91 -50.79
C ASP A 136 2.35 2.08 -49.88
N GLU A 137 1.51 1.05 -49.81
CA GLU A 137 0.32 1.03 -48.96
C GLU A 137 0.71 0.96 -47.47
N ASP A 138 1.62 0.06 -47.09
CA ASP A 138 2.09 -0.05 -45.70
C ASP A 138 2.83 1.22 -45.27
N LYS A 139 3.59 1.84 -46.17
CA LYS A 139 4.29 3.10 -45.91
C LYS A 139 3.28 4.24 -45.65
N LYS A 140 2.19 4.28 -46.41
CA LYS A 140 1.10 5.23 -46.20
C LYS A 140 0.41 4.99 -44.85
N ILE A 141 0.12 3.73 -44.49
CA ILE A 141 -0.48 3.38 -43.19
C ILE A 141 0.45 3.76 -42.03
N ALA A 142 1.75 3.47 -42.14
CA ALA A 142 2.74 3.82 -41.13
C ALA A 142 2.89 5.34 -40.97
N THR A 143 2.83 6.10 -42.07
CA THR A 143 2.88 7.57 -42.04
C THR A 143 1.66 8.16 -41.33
N VAL A 144 0.45 7.67 -41.65
CA VAL A 144 -0.79 8.09 -40.96
C VAL A 144 -0.76 7.73 -39.48
N GLY A 145 -0.28 6.54 -39.11
CA GLY A 145 -0.13 6.12 -37.72
C GLY A 145 0.90 6.95 -36.94
N LEU A 146 2.01 7.33 -37.59
CA LEU A 146 3.00 8.25 -37.04
C LEU A 146 2.39 9.63 -36.77
N GLU A 147 1.66 10.19 -37.73
CA GLU A 147 0.95 11.46 -37.58
C GLU A 147 -0.09 11.38 -36.45
N GLU A 148 -0.85 10.29 -36.33
CA GLU A 148 -1.82 10.08 -35.25
C GLU A 148 -1.13 10.07 -33.87
N ALA A 149 -0.04 9.32 -33.73
CA ALA A 149 0.73 9.26 -32.47
C ALA A 149 1.32 10.62 -32.10
N GLN A 150 1.88 11.36 -33.07
CA GLN A 150 2.41 12.72 -32.86
C GLN A 150 1.31 13.71 -32.43
N ASN A 151 0.15 13.66 -33.07
CA ASN A 151 -0.98 14.53 -32.74
C ASN A 151 -1.52 14.23 -31.33
N LYS A 152 -1.66 12.96 -30.97
CA LYS A 152 -2.10 12.56 -29.62
C LYS A 152 -1.05 12.90 -28.54
N GLN A 153 0.24 12.77 -28.85
CA GLN A 153 1.31 13.21 -27.97
C GLN A 153 1.28 14.72 -27.73
N ALA A 154 1.09 15.51 -28.78
CA ALA A 154 0.96 16.97 -28.68
C ALA A 154 -0.27 17.38 -27.84
N GLN A 155 -1.39 16.66 -27.95
CA GLN A 155 -2.58 16.88 -27.11
C GLN A 155 -2.33 16.54 -25.63
N LEU A 156 -1.57 15.49 -25.34
CA LEU A 156 -1.27 15.08 -23.95
C LEU A 156 -0.23 16.01 -23.29
N MET A 157 0.60 16.69 -24.09
CA MET A 157 1.51 17.75 -23.61
C MET A 157 0.85 19.12 -23.43
N ASP A 158 -0.45 19.27 -23.75
CA ASP A 158 -1.18 20.54 -23.62
C ASP A 158 -1.56 20.91 -22.17
N ASN A 159 -0.55 21.10 -21.34
CA ASN A 159 -0.69 21.64 -19.99
C ASN A 159 -0.82 23.18 -20.00
N SER A 160 -1.04 23.81 -21.16
CA SER A 160 -1.21 25.26 -21.24
C SER A 160 -2.45 25.74 -20.45
N SER A 161 -3.50 24.92 -20.40
CA SER A 161 -4.69 25.15 -19.57
C SER A 161 -4.38 25.19 -18.07
N LEU A 162 -3.45 24.35 -17.61
CA LEU A 162 -3.00 24.34 -16.21
C LEU A 162 -2.20 25.59 -15.86
N GLU A 163 -1.32 26.03 -16.77
CA GLU A 163 -0.55 27.28 -16.60
C GLU A 163 -1.46 28.52 -16.66
N ILE A 164 -2.49 28.53 -17.51
CA ILE A 164 -3.53 29.58 -17.51
C ILE A 164 -4.27 29.61 -16.17
N SER A 165 -4.68 28.45 -15.64
CA SER A 165 -5.34 28.35 -14.33
C SER A 165 -4.44 28.80 -13.17
N THR A 166 -3.15 28.47 -13.24
CA THR A 166 -2.14 28.88 -12.25
C THR A 166 -1.89 30.39 -12.32
N GLY A 167 -1.79 30.96 -13.52
CA GLY A 167 -1.74 32.40 -13.75
C GLY A 167 -2.99 33.12 -13.22
N ASP A 168 -4.19 32.55 -13.43
CA ASP A 168 -5.45 33.07 -12.90
C ASP A 168 -5.46 33.07 -11.36
N ALA A 169 -4.95 32.00 -10.73
CA ALA A 169 -4.81 31.93 -9.28
C ALA A 169 -3.80 32.95 -8.72
N ALA A 170 -2.70 33.21 -9.43
CA ALA A 170 -1.74 34.26 -9.07
C ALA A 170 -2.33 35.66 -9.24
N ALA A 171 -3.11 35.90 -10.29
CA ALA A 171 -3.84 37.14 -10.51
C ALA A 171 -4.88 37.40 -9.41
N LEU A 172 -5.62 36.38 -8.98
CA LEU A 172 -6.57 36.47 -7.85
C LEU A 172 -5.89 36.81 -6.51
N LYS A 173 -4.61 36.44 -6.35
CA LYS A 173 -3.79 36.77 -5.17
C LYS A 173 -3.14 38.16 -5.25
N ASN A 174 -3.49 38.97 -6.24
CA ASN A 174 -2.84 40.26 -6.51
C ASN A 174 -1.32 40.16 -6.77
N ASN A 175 -0.87 39.07 -7.41
CA ASN A 175 0.53 38.91 -7.85
C ASN A 175 0.65 38.94 -9.39
N PRO A 176 0.57 40.13 -10.02
CA PRO A 176 0.58 40.27 -11.47
C PRO A 176 1.88 39.82 -12.15
N ALA A 177 3.03 39.92 -11.46
CA ALA A 177 4.32 39.51 -12.04
C ALA A 177 4.42 37.99 -12.19
N GLU A 178 3.96 37.24 -11.18
CA GLU A 178 3.89 35.78 -11.22
C GLU A 178 2.83 35.32 -12.24
N ALA A 179 1.66 35.95 -12.25
CA ALA A 179 0.60 35.66 -13.22
C ALA A 179 1.10 35.83 -14.66
N LEU A 180 1.80 36.93 -14.97
CA LEU A 180 2.37 37.18 -16.28
C LEU A 180 3.37 36.09 -16.71
N ASN A 181 4.22 35.63 -15.79
CA ASN A 181 5.18 34.56 -16.08
C ASN A 181 4.47 33.25 -16.47
N HIS A 182 3.44 32.86 -15.72
CA HIS A 182 2.64 31.68 -16.04
C HIS A 182 1.90 31.80 -17.37
N TYR A 183 1.32 32.96 -17.69
CA TYR A 183 0.68 33.16 -19.00
C TYR A 183 1.67 33.13 -20.17
N GLN A 184 2.90 33.61 -19.98
CA GLN A 184 3.95 33.52 -21.00
C GLN A 184 4.37 32.07 -21.25
N VAL A 185 4.51 31.28 -20.19
CA VAL A 185 4.77 29.83 -20.28
C VAL A 185 3.59 29.11 -20.95
N ALA A 186 2.36 29.47 -20.62
CA ALA A 186 1.16 28.93 -21.26
C ALA A 186 1.12 29.22 -22.75
N TYR A 187 1.45 30.46 -23.16
CA TYR A 187 1.53 30.84 -24.57
C TYR A 187 2.56 30.01 -25.32
N ASN A 188 3.79 29.89 -24.80
CA ASN A 188 4.86 29.11 -25.44
C ASN A 188 4.47 27.62 -25.57
N LYS A 189 3.85 27.04 -24.53
CA LYS A 189 3.35 25.66 -24.56
C LYS A 189 2.21 25.49 -25.56
N ALA A 190 1.28 26.44 -25.64
CA ALA A 190 0.16 26.40 -26.60
C ALA A 190 0.64 26.56 -28.05
N VAL A 191 1.70 27.34 -28.30
CA VAL A 191 2.37 27.42 -29.60
C VAL A 191 3.00 26.08 -29.98
N ALA A 192 3.72 25.45 -29.05
CA ALA A 192 4.34 24.14 -29.29
C ALA A 192 3.30 23.02 -29.54
N ALA A 193 2.15 23.09 -28.87
CA ALA A 193 1.05 22.13 -29.02
C ALA A 193 0.07 22.47 -30.18
N ASN A 194 0.32 23.54 -30.94
CA ASN A 194 -0.56 24.08 -31.98
C ASN A 194 -2.03 24.32 -31.51
N ASN A 195 -2.23 24.63 -30.22
CA ASN A 195 -3.55 24.91 -29.66
C ASN A 195 -3.90 26.40 -29.83
N LEU A 196 -4.62 26.71 -30.92
CA LEU A 196 -5.05 28.07 -31.26
C LEU A 196 -5.95 28.72 -30.21
N VAL A 197 -6.77 27.94 -29.49
CA VAL A 197 -7.67 28.48 -28.45
C VAL A 197 -6.85 28.96 -27.25
N ASN A 198 -5.99 28.10 -26.71
CA ASN A 198 -5.17 28.44 -25.55
C ASN A 198 -4.11 29.50 -25.87
N ARG A 199 -3.61 29.54 -27.11
CA ARG A 199 -2.73 30.61 -27.58
C ARG A 199 -3.41 31.98 -27.53
N ARG A 200 -4.68 32.06 -27.97
CA ARG A 200 -5.48 33.31 -27.90
C ARG A 200 -5.77 33.70 -26.45
N VAL A 201 -6.22 32.75 -25.63
CA VAL A 201 -6.54 33.01 -24.21
C VAL A 201 -5.31 33.51 -23.45
N ALA A 202 -4.16 32.88 -23.63
CA ALA A 202 -2.91 33.28 -22.99
C ALA A 202 -2.50 34.72 -23.39
N LEU A 203 -2.58 35.08 -24.67
CA LEU A 203 -2.26 36.43 -25.14
C LEU A 203 -3.21 37.51 -24.58
N PHE A 204 -4.51 37.25 -24.50
CA PHE A 204 -5.46 38.18 -23.86
C PHE A 204 -5.14 38.39 -22.37
N LYS A 205 -4.82 37.30 -21.66
CA LYS A 205 -4.45 37.35 -20.24
C LYS A 205 -3.10 38.06 -20.03
N MET A 206 -2.13 37.83 -20.90
CA MET A 206 -0.84 38.56 -20.92
C MET A 206 -1.07 40.06 -21.11
N ALA A 207 -1.83 40.47 -22.13
CA ALA A 207 -2.07 41.89 -22.42
C ALA A 207 -2.77 42.61 -21.25
N ARG A 208 -3.76 41.97 -20.61
CA ARG A 208 -4.42 42.52 -19.41
C ARG A 208 -3.48 42.63 -18.22
N THR A 209 -2.64 41.62 -18.00
CA THR A 209 -1.71 41.60 -16.86
C THR A 209 -0.56 42.59 -17.06
N GLN A 210 -0.07 42.74 -18.30
CA GLN A 210 0.90 43.79 -18.66
C GLN A 210 0.30 45.19 -18.48
N ALA A 211 -0.98 45.39 -18.79
CA ALA A 211 -1.66 46.66 -18.55
C ALA A 211 -1.81 46.95 -17.05
N TRP A 212 -2.05 45.92 -16.23
CA TRP A 212 -2.05 46.03 -14.76
C TRP A 212 -0.66 46.38 -14.20
N LEU A 213 0.41 45.89 -14.82
CA LEU A 213 1.79 46.26 -14.51
C LEU A 213 2.24 47.58 -15.15
N GLU A 214 1.33 48.30 -15.82
CA GLU A 214 1.58 49.56 -16.51
C GLU A 214 2.66 49.49 -17.61
N LYS A 215 2.92 48.28 -18.16
CA LYS A 215 3.87 48.04 -19.25
C LYS A 215 3.22 48.28 -20.61
N TYR A 216 2.73 49.49 -20.86
CA TYR A 216 1.86 49.77 -22.01
C TYR A 216 2.47 49.47 -23.39
N GLN A 217 3.80 49.58 -23.55
CA GLN A 217 4.47 49.17 -24.80
C GLN A 217 4.36 47.66 -25.05
N ASP A 218 4.47 46.84 -24.01
CA ASP A 218 4.34 45.38 -24.11
C ASP A 218 2.88 44.98 -24.38
N VAL A 219 1.92 45.71 -23.82
CA VAL A 219 0.49 45.56 -24.09
C VAL A 219 0.18 45.78 -25.56
N ILE A 220 0.72 46.86 -26.14
CA ILE A 220 0.55 47.21 -27.56
C ILE A 220 1.11 46.11 -28.46
N ASN A 221 2.32 45.63 -28.16
CA ASN A 221 2.95 44.55 -28.90
C ASN A 221 2.11 43.26 -28.83
N THR A 222 1.59 42.93 -27.65
CA THR A 222 0.78 41.73 -27.41
C THR A 222 -0.58 41.80 -28.11
N TYR A 223 -1.29 42.94 -28.10
CA TYR A 223 -2.54 43.09 -28.84
C TYR A 223 -2.34 43.11 -30.37
N ARG A 224 -1.25 43.73 -30.87
CA ARG A 224 -0.91 43.66 -32.30
C ARG A 224 -0.65 42.23 -32.75
N LEU A 225 0.07 41.45 -31.95
CA LEU A 225 0.28 40.03 -32.21
C LEU A 225 -1.05 39.26 -32.22
N LEU A 226 -1.94 39.54 -31.26
CA LEU A 226 -3.25 38.91 -31.19
C LEU A 226 -4.12 39.21 -32.42
N LEU A 227 -4.07 40.44 -32.94
CA LEU A 227 -4.81 40.87 -34.14
C LEU A 227 -4.29 40.25 -35.45
N THR A 228 -3.13 39.60 -35.45
CA THR A 228 -2.66 38.80 -36.61
C THR A 228 -3.32 37.41 -36.66
N MET A 229 -4.01 37.00 -35.59
CA MET A 229 -4.72 35.72 -35.50
C MET A 229 -6.15 35.81 -36.05
N ASN A 230 -6.73 34.67 -36.46
CA ASN A 230 -8.14 34.61 -36.86
C ASN A 230 -9.06 34.68 -35.62
N LEU A 231 -9.52 35.88 -35.29
CA LEU A 231 -10.37 36.18 -34.14
C LEU A 231 -11.85 36.25 -34.55
N SER A 232 -12.76 35.99 -33.62
CA SER A 232 -14.17 36.35 -33.80
C SER A 232 -14.32 37.87 -33.86
N ASP A 233 -15.42 38.37 -34.42
CA ASP A 233 -15.67 39.82 -34.48
C ASP A 233 -15.70 40.45 -33.08
N GLU A 234 -16.22 39.71 -32.09
CA GLU A 234 -16.24 40.13 -30.68
C GLU A 234 -14.82 40.25 -30.10
N ASP A 235 -13.99 39.21 -30.25
CA ASP A 235 -12.61 39.20 -29.74
C ASP A 235 -11.75 40.27 -30.45
N LYS A 236 -11.96 40.46 -31.75
CA LYS A 236 -11.27 41.49 -32.54
C LYS A 236 -11.63 42.89 -32.06
N ASN A 237 -12.90 43.15 -31.74
CA ASN A 237 -13.34 44.44 -31.19
C ASN A 237 -12.77 44.68 -29.79
N ILE A 238 -12.72 43.65 -28.94
CA ILE A 238 -12.09 43.72 -27.61
C ILE A 238 -10.59 44.04 -27.73
N ALA A 239 -9.88 43.37 -28.64
CA ALA A 239 -8.45 43.59 -28.88
C ALA A 239 -8.15 44.99 -29.45
N LEU A 240 -8.97 45.49 -30.39
CA LEU A 240 -8.84 46.84 -30.94
C LEU A 240 -9.09 47.92 -29.88
N SER A 241 -10.10 47.72 -29.04
CA SER A 241 -10.40 48.61 -27.91
C SER A 241 -9.26 48.62 -26.88
N GLY A 242 -8.73 47.44 -26.54
CA GLY A 242 -7.59 47.27 -25.64
C GLY A 242 -6.30 47.91 -26.18
N LEU A 243 -6.03 47.75 -27.48
CA LEU A 243 -4.91 48.38 -28.18
C LEU A 243 -5.01 49.92 -28.13
N LYS A 244 -6.17 50.46 -28.51
CA LYS A 244 -6.41 51.92 -28.49
C LYS A 244 -6.23 52.51 -27.09
N ASN A 245 -6.80 51.86 -26.07
CA ASN A 245 -6.64 52.28 -24.67
C ASN A 245 -5.17 52.23 -24.22
N ALA A 246 -4.40 51.21 -24.62
CA ALA A 246 -2.98 51.12 -24.30
C ALA A 246 -2.16 52.21 -25.02
N GLU A 247 -2.46 52.53 -26.28
CA GLU A 247 -1.83 53.62 -27.04
C GLU A 247 -2.17 55.00 -26.44
N ASP A 248 -3.42 55.22 -26.03
CA ASP A 248 -3.86 56.45 -25.37
C ASP A 248 -3.22 56.63 -23.98
N LYS A 249 -3.14 55.55 -23.18
CA LYS A 249 -2.45 55.56 -21.89
C LYS A 249 -0.95 55.73 -22.04
N GLN A 250 -0.32 55.12 -23.04
CA GLN A 250 1.11 55.33 -23.31
C GLN A 250 1.40 56.79 -23.69
N LYS A 251 0.53 57.41 -24.50
CA LYS A 251 0.61 58.85 -24.80
C LYS A 251 0.39 59.75 -23.58
N GLN A 252 -0.46 59.34 -22.64
CA GLN A 252 -0.63 60.04 -21.35
C GLN A 252 0.61 59.91 -20.46
N VAL A 253 1.20 58.71 -20.33
CA VAL A 253 2.42 58.48 -19.52
C VAL A 253 3.63 59.23 -20.08
N LEU A 254 3.78 59.34 -21.41
CA LEU A 254 4.88 60.13 -22.02
C LEU A 254 4.75 61.65 -21.81
N ASN A 255 3.55 62.14 -21.47
CA ASN A 255 3.26 63.56 -21.30
C ASN A 255 2.97 63.95 -19.83
N ASP A 256 3.12 63.04 -18.88
CA ASP A 256 2.84 63.31 -17.46
C ASP A 256 4.00 64.09 -16.80
N PRO A 257 3.78 65.33 -16.36
CA PRO A 257 4.81 66.12 -15.69
C PRO A 257 5.23 65.52 -14.34
N ALA A 258 4.41 64.68 -13.69
CA ALA A 258 4.77 63.97 -12.47
C ALA A 258 5.87 62.92 -12.71
N LEU A 259 5.88 62.28 -13.89
CA LEU A 259 6.90 61.31 -14.27
C LEU A 259 8.27 61.96 -14.48
N GLU A 260 8.32 63.19 -15.01
CA GLU A 260 9.56 63.96 -15.11
C GLU A 260 10.08 64.41 -13.73
N VAL A 261 9.19 64.65 -12.74
CA VAL A 261 9.62 64.84 -11.34
C VAL A 261 10.26 63.56 -10.79
N ALA A 262 9.68 62.39 -11.03
CA ALA A 262 10.24 61.12 -10.56
C ALA A 262 11.61 60.80 -11.18
N LYS A 263 11.82 61.10 -12.47
CA LYS A 263 13.14 61.00 -13.12
C LYS A 263 14.15 61.99 -12.53
N GLY A 264 13.70 63.19 -12.18
CA GLY A 264 14.50 64.17 -11.45
C GLY A 264 14.90 63.68 -10.05
N ASP A 265 13.98 63.04 -9.32
CA ASP A 265 14.24 62.45 -8.00
C ASP A 265 15.22 61.27 -8.10
N GLU A 266 15.10 60.43 -9.14
CA GLU A 266 16.04 59.35 -9.42
C GLU A 266 17.45 59.90 -9.72
N ALA A 267 17.56 60.92 -10.59
CA ALA A 267 18.84 61.57 -10.90
C ALA A 267 19.46 62.24 -9.66
N ALA A 268 18.63 62.87 -8.81
CA ALA A 268 19.08 63.45 -7.54
C ALA A 268 19.59 62.37 -6.58
N SER A 269 18.91 61.21 -6.50
CA SER A 269 19.36 60.07 -5.68
C SER A 269 20.70 59.46 -6.16
N LYS A 270 21.01 59.64 -7.45
CA LYS A 270 22.27 59.21 -8.08
C LYS A 270 23.37 60.29 -8.04
N ASN A 271 23.17 61.38 -7.28
CA ASN A 271 24.11 62.49 -7.13
C ASN A 271 24.42 63.25 -8.43
N ASP A 272 23.46 63.33 -9.37
CA ASP A 272 23.58 64.09 -10.62
C ASP A 272 22.64 65.32 -10.60
N PRO A 273 23.02 66.41 -9.90
CA PRO A 273 22.16 67.58 -9.70
C PRO A 273 21.87 68.34 -11.00
N ALA A 274 22.78 68.30 -11.98
CA ALA A 274 22.58 68.95 -13.28
C ALA A 274 21.49 68.25 -14.09
N LYS A 275 21.52 66.92 -14.12
CA LYS A 275 20.49 66.10 -14.79
C LYS A 275 19.15 66.15 -14.05
N ALA A 276 19.18 66.15 -12.71
CA ALA A 276 17.98 66.34 -11.90
C ALA A 276 17.31 67.70 -12.19
N LEU A 277 18.10 68.78 -12.24
CA LEU A 277 17.62 70.12 -12.57
C LEU A 277 16.98 70.18 -13.96
N ALA A 278 17.55 69.51 -14.97
CA ALA A 278 16.99 69.45 -16.32
C ALA A 278 15.62 68.74 -16.37
N HIS A 279 15.47 67.62 -15.66
CA HIS A 279 14.20 66.90 -15.55
C HIS A 279 13.13 67.70 -14.78
N TYR A 280 13.49 68.31 -13.65
CA TYR A 280 12.54 69.17 -12.91
C TYR A 280 12.12 70.40 -13.73
N THR A 281 13.03 71.02 -14.49
CA THR A 281 12.71 72.16 -15.38
C THR A 281 11.75 71.74 -16.49
N THR A 282 11.97 70.55 -17.07
CA THR A 282 11.06 69.98 -18.09
C THR A 282 9.68 69.67 -17.51
N SER A 283 9.63 69.11 -16.29
CA SER A 283 8.39 68.89 -15.54
C SER A 283 7.64 70.19 -15.28
N TYR A 284 8.34 71.24 -14.84
CA TYR A 284 7.75 72.56 -14.59
C TYR A 284 7.13 73.16 -15.85
N MET A 285 7.82 73.13 -16.99
CA MET A 285 7.29 73.64 -18.27
C MET A 285 6.05 72.85 -18.73
N ARG A 286 6.08 71.51 -18.65
CA ARG A 286 4.93 70.69 -19.04
C ARG A 286 3.73 70.84 -18.10
N ALA A 287 3.99 71.00 -16.80
CA ALA A 287 2.93 71.27 -15.82
C ALA A 287 2.33 72.66 -16.02
N ALA A 288 3.13 73.65 -16.46
CA ALA A 288 2.69 74.99 -16.87
C ALA A 288 1.71 74.91 -18.05
N ASP A 289 2.09 74.22 -19.12
CA ASP A 289 1.25 74.05 -20.32
C ASP A 289 -0.05 73.29 -20.04
N GLN A 290 -0.05 72.37 -19.07
CA GLN A 290 -1.22 71.57 -18.69
C GLN A 290 -2.09 72.19 -17.60
N GLY A 291 -1.74 73.38 -17.08
CA GLY A 291 -2.47 74.03 -15.99
C GLY A 291 -2.42 73.27 -14.65
N ASN A 292 -1.51 72.31 -14.49
CA ASN A 292 -1.39 71.51 -13.27
C ASN A 292 -0.55 72.26 -12.22
N THR A 293 -1.21 73.17 -11.51
CA THR A 293 -0.58 74.05 -10.50
C THR A 293 0.04 73.29 -9.34
N PHE A 294 -0.41 72.07 -9.02
CA PHE A 294 0.21 71.23 -8.00
C PHE A 294 1.59 70.73 -8.44
N ILE A 295 1.69 70.13 -9.64
CA ILE A 295 2.98 69.64 -10.16
C ILE A 295 3.93 70.81 -10.48
N GLN A 296 3.42 71.95 -10.96
CA GLN A 296 4.23 73.17 -11.12
C GLN A 296 4.89 73.58 -9.80
N ARG A 297 4.13 73.62 -8.69
CA ARG A 297 4.65 73.95 -7.36
C ARG A 297 5.71 72.95 -6.90
N VAL A 298 5.45 71.64 -7.05
CA VAL A 298 6.38 70.57 -6.67
C VAL A 298 7.67 70.66 -7.48
N ALA A 299 7.58 70.81 -8.80
CA ALA A 299 8.74 70.92 -9.69
C ALA A 299 9.56 72.18 -9.39
N LEU A 300 8.91 73.33 -9.18
CA LEU A 300 9.57 74.59 -8.87
C LEU A 300 10.26 74.57 -7.49
N PHE A 301 9.65 73.90 -6.49
CA PHE A 301 10.29 73.66 -5.19
C PHE A 301 11.56 72.79 -5.33
N LYS A 302 11.50 71.74 -6.15
CA LYS A 302 12.64 70.85 -6.42
C LYS A 302 13.74 71.53 -7.23
N ILE A 303 13.39 72.40 -8.18
CA ILE A 303 14.32 73.28 -8.91
C ILE A 303 15.06 74.19 -7.92
N ALA A 304 14.33 74.90 -7.06
CA ALA A 304 14.92 75.83 -6.09
C ALA A 304 15.88 75.13 -5.12
N ARG A 305 15.52 73.93 -4.63
CA ARG A 305 16.39 73.13 -3.76
C ARG A 305 17.63 72.61 -4.49
N THR A 306 17.48 72.20 -5.75
CA THR A 306 18.60 71.73 -6.58
C THR A 306 19.53 72.89 -6.97
N GLN A 307 19.00 74.11 -7.12
CA GLN A 307 19.79 75.33 -7.33
C GLN A 307 20.60 75.72 -6.08
N ILE A 308 20.05 75.55 -4.88
CA ILE A 308 20.82 75.66 -3.62
C ILE A 308 21.95 74.62 -3.59
N TRP A 309 21.66 73.37 -3.98
CA TRP A 309 22.67 72.30 -4.04
C TRP A 309 23.79 72.60 -5.05
N LEU A 310 23.49 73.29 -6.15
CA LEU A 310 24.46 73.76 -7.14
C LEU A 310 25.10 75.12 -6.79
N GLU A 311 24.89 75.63 -5.56
CA GLU A 311 25.40 76.91 -5.06
C GLU A 311 24.94 78.14 -5.86
N LYS A 312 23.86 78.01 -6.64
CA LYS A 312 23.24 79.11 -7.40
C LYS A 312 22.20 79.81 -6.53
N TYR A 313 22.66 80.41 -5.43
CA TYR A 313 21.78 80.96 -4.38
C TYR A 313 20.88 82.10 -4.87
N GLN A 314 21.33 82.88 -5.85
CA GLN A 314 20.52 83.93 -6.48
C GLN A 314 19.39 83.32 -7.32
N ASP A 315 19.68 82.30 -8.12
CA ASP A 315 18.68 81.59 -8.93
C ASP A 315 17.66 80.84 -8.05
N ALA A 316 18.13 80.25 -6.95
CA ALA A 316 17.26 79.62 -5.95
C ALA A 316 16.34 80.65 -5.27
N GLN A 317 16.87 81.83 -4.94
CA GLN A 317 16.09 82.93 -4.38
C GLN A 317 14.96 83.33 -5.33
N ASP A 318 15.25 83.43 -6.63
CA ASP A 318 14.27 83.83 -7.63
C ASP A 318 13.23 82.73 -7.92
N SER A 319 13.62 81.45 -7.89
CA SER A 319 12.70 80.31 -7.94
C SER A 319 11.77 80.26 -6.71
N TYR A 320 12.28 80.51 -5.50
CA TYR A 320 11.44 80.57 -4.29
C TYR A 320 10.51 81.80 -4.27
N LYS A 321 10.95 82.97 -4.76
CA LYS A 321 10.07 84.14 -4.95
C LYS A 321 8.94 83.83 -5.93
N LYS A 322 9.26 83.18 -7.05
CA LYS A 322 8.25 82.72 -8.03
C LYS A 322 7.28 81.73 -7.40
N LEU A 323 7.76 80.81 -6.56
CA LEU A 323 6.92 79.86 -5.85
C LEU A 323 5.96 80.56 -4.87
N LEU A 324 6.44 81.55 -4.11
CA LEU A 324 5.64 82.30 -3.14
C LEU A 324 4.57 83.21 -3.76
N ALA A 325 4.75 83.57 -5.03
CA ALA A 325 3.73 84.26 -5.82
C ALA A 325 2.59 83.34 -6.29
N MET A 326 2.73 82.01 -6.16
CA MET A 326 1.66 81.04 -6.41
C MET A 326 0.74 80.89 -5.18
N ASP A 327 -0.48 80.42 -5.40
CA ASP A 327 -1.39 80.05 -4.31
C ASP A 327 -0.88 78.76 -3.63
N LEU A 328 -0.39 78.88 -2.39
CA LEU A 328 0.28 77.81 -1.65
C LEU A 328 -0.52 77.45 -0.41
N SER A 329 -0.50 76.16 -0.03
CA SER A 329 -0.98 75.75 1.29
C SER A 329 -0.16 76.43 2.39
N PHE A 330 -0.72 76.58 3.59
CA PHE A 330 -0.01 77.19 4.73
C PHE A 330 1.35 76.51 4.99
N GLU A 331 1.40 75.17 4.89
CA GLU A 331 2.62 74.39 5.07
C GLU A 331 3.62 74.59 3.93
N ASP A 332 3.18 74.64 2.67
CA ASP A 332 4.07 74.82 1.52
C ASP A 332 4.58 76.27 1.42
N ARG A 333 3.76 77.25 1.81
CA ARG A 333 4.18 78.65 1.95
C ARG A 333 5.23 78.78 3.04
N ALA A 334 5.01 78.17 4.21
CA ALA A 334 6.00 78.15 5.28
C ALA A 334 7.32 77.48 4.84
N ARG A 335 7.26 76.36 4.11
CA ARG A 335 8.46 75.69 3.57
C ARG A 335 9.18 76.53 2.51
N ALA A 336 8.44 77.20 1.63
CA ALA A 336 9.00 78.09 0.61
C ALA A 336 9.61 79.37 1.21
N GLU A 337 8.99 79.93 2.25
CA GLU A 337 9.53 81.05 3.03
C GLU A 337 10.81 80.65 3.76
N VAL A 338 10.86 79.46 4.35
CA VAL A 338 12.07 78.90 4.98
C VAL A 338 13.17 78.70 3.93
N GLY A 339 12.86 78.14 2.76
CA GLY A 339 13.80 77.98 1.65
C GLY A 339 14.33 79.32 1.11
N LEU A 340 13.46 80.33 0.97
CA LEU A 340 13.84 81.69 0.61
C LEU A 340 14.75 82.33 1.67
N LYS A 341 14.42 82.15 2.96
CA LYS A 341 15.24 82.62 4.09
C LYS A 341 16.58 81.90 4.15
N ALA A 342 16.66 80.63 3.77
CA ALA A 342 17.91 79.87 3.69
C ALA A 342 18.80 80.39 2.55
N ALA A 343 18.23 80.61 1.35
CA ALA A 343 18.95 81.24 0.23
C ALA A 343 19.44 82.66 0.59
N GLN A 344 18.57 83.48 1.20
CA GLN A 344 18.92 84.84 1.69
C GLN A 344 19.88 84.82 2.90
N GLY A 345 19.79 83.80 3.73
CA GLY A 345 20.61 83.60 4.92
C GLY A 345 22.01 83.12 4.58
N GLN A 346 22.19 82.37 3.50
CA GLN A 346 23.52 82.08 2.94
C GLN A 346 24.12 83.32 2.26
N ILE A 347 23.30 84.17 1.62
CA ILE A 347 23.72 85.49 1.11
C ILE A 347 24.10 86.45 2.26
N LYS A 348 23.47 86.35 3.44
CA LYS A 348 23.75 87.20 4.62
C LYS A 348 24.74 86.61 5.64
N ALA A 349 25.09 85.32 5.55
CA ALA A 349 26.00 84.67 6.50
C ALA A 349 27.49 84.78 6.11
N MET A 350 27.82 85.57 5.08
CA MET A 350 29.21 85.93 4.75
C MET A 350 29.81 87.01 5.68
N ASP A 351 29.03 87.66 6.56
CA ASP A 351 29.50 88.70 7.50
C ASP A 351 28.97 88.49 8.94
N ALA A 352 29.64 87.66 9.77
CA ALA A 352 29.70 87.84 11.24
C ALA A 352 30.57 86.79 11.96
N GLY A 353 31.34 87.28 12.94
CA GLY A 353 32.46 86.62 13.62
C GLY A 353 32.15 85.59 14.72
N ILE A 354 33.24 85.20 15.40
CA ILE A 354 33.62 83.83 15.76
C ILE A 354 33.57 83.62 17.29
N SER A 355 32.49 83.06 17.82
CA SER A 355 32.42 82.30 19.11
C SER A 355 30.97 81.88 19.44
N SER A 356 29.98 82.70 19.07
CA SER A 356 28.58 82.28 18.84
C SER A 356 28.43 81.49 17.54
N LYS A 357 29.49 81.45 16.73
CA LYS A 357 29.54 80.89 15.39
C LYS A 357 29.29 79.39 15.40
N GLU A 358 29.83 78.61 16.33
CA GLU A 358 29.63 77.15 16.32
C GLU A 358 28.23 76.73 16.79
N ILE A 359 27.67 77.38 17.82
CA ILE A 359 26.26 77.13 18.20
C ILE A 359 25.32 77.63 17.09
N ALA A 360 25.56 78.81 16.51
CA ALA A 360 24.75 79.36 15.43
C ALA A 360 24.90 78.58 14.12
N LEU A 361 26.09 78.07 13.79
CA LEU A 361 26.31 77.14 12.67
C LEU A 361 25.63 75.80 12.95
N GLY A 362 25.65 75.34 14.21
CA GLY A 362 24.91 74.16 14.65
C GLY A 362 23.40 74.33 14.54
N ASP A 363 22.85 75.46 14.99
CA ASP A 363 21.43 75.79 14.93
C ASP A 363 20.99 76.06 13.48
N LYS A 364 21.83 76.72 12.68
CA LYS A 364 21.64 76.89 11.24
C LYS A 364 21.60 75.54 10.54
N ALA A 365 22.60 74.69 10.75
CA ALA A 365 22.65 73.34 10.19
C ALA A 365 21.46 72.49 10.66
N ALA A 366 21.04 72.61 11.93
CA ALA A 366 19.85 71.92 12.43
C ALA A 366 18.56 72.43 11.75
N SER A 367 18.42 73.73 11.52
CA SER A 367 17.27 74.31 10.80
C SER A 367 17.27 73.99 9.31
N GLU A 368 18.45 73.77 8.72
CA GLU A 368 18.64 73.29 7.34
C GLU A 368 18.45 71.77 7.22
N GLU A 369 17.95 71.09 8.28
CA GLU A 369 17.80 69.63 8.35
C GLU A 369 19.09 68.86 8.05
N LYS A 370 20.25 69.43 8.42
CA LYS A 370 21.59 68.81 8.36
C LYS A 370 22.09 68.41 9.74
N PRO A 371 21.47 67.40 10.39
CA PRO A 371 21.73 67.07 11.79
C PRO A 371 23.16 66.53 12.04
N VAL A 372 23.84 65.97 11.04
CA VAL A 372 25.24 65.51 11.15
C VAL A 372 26.20 66.70 11.26
N GLU A 373 26.02 67.70 10.40
CA GLU A 373 26.79 68.94 10.44
C GLU A 373 26.48 69.71 11.73
N ALA A 374 25.19 69.78 12.10
CA ALA A 374 24.76 70.39 13.36
C ALA A 374 25.43 69.72 14.57
N LEU A 375 25.44 68.39 14.61
CA LEU A 375 26.12 67.61 15.65
C LEU A 375 27.62 67.95 15.69
N GLY A 376 28.29 68.01 14.54
CA GLY A 376 29.72 68.37 14.45
C GLY A 376 30.00 69.77 15.01
N TYR A 377 29.16 70.75 14.69
CA TYR A 377 29.29 72.11 15.23
C TYR A 377 29.00 72.18 16.72
N TYR A 378 27.98 71.49 17.23
CA TYR A 378 27.72 71.43 18.67
C TYR A 378 28.82 70.69 19.44
N GLU A 379 29.42 69.65 18.88
CA GLU A 379 30.57 68.96 19.48
C GLU A 379 31.81 69.85 19.54
N LEU A 380 32.03 70.68 18.50
CA LEU A 380 33.09 71.68 18.49
C LEU A 380 32.84 72.78 19.53
N ALA A 381 31.59 73.27 19.62
CA ALA A 381 31.17 74.22 20.65
C ALA A 381 31.37 73.64 22.06
N TYR A 382 31.03 72.36 22.26
CA TYR A 382 31.25 71.67 23.53
C TYR A 382 32.74 71.55 23.90
N LYS A 383 33.61 71.19 22.94
CA LYS A 383 35.06 71.11 23.16
C LYS A 383 35.66 72.46 23.55
N ARG A 384 35.23 73.54 22.88
CA ARG A 384 35.67 74.91 23.19
C ARG A 384 35.14 75.41 24.52
N ALA A 385 33.88 75.14 24.84
CA ALA A 385 33.31 75.44 26.15
C ALA A 385 34.06 74.69 27.28
N LEU A 386 34.55 73.48 27.00
CA LEU A 386 35.42 72.75 27.94
C LEU A 386 36.78 73.44 28.14
N SER A 387 37.40 73.92 27.07
CA SER A 387 38.68 74.63 27.10
C SER A 387 38.59 75.98 27.80
N ASN A 388 37.46 76.67 27.65
CA ASN A 388 37.23 78.01 28.21
C ASN A 388 36.58 77.99 29.59
N GLN A 389 36.37 76.79 30.16
CA GLN A 389 35.67 76.58 31.43
C GLN A 389 34.30 77.27 31.50
N ASP A 390 33.56 77.32 30.39
CA ASP A 390 32.22 77.92 30.34
C ASP A 390 31.15 76.86 30.66
N PRO A 391 30.60 76.83 31.90
CA PRO A 391 29.64 75.81 32.30
C PRO A 391 28.30 75.94 31.59
N VAL A 392 27.92 77.16 31.18
CA VAL A 392 26.63 77.44 30.53
C VAL A 392 26.66 76.94 29.10
N MET A 393 27.70 77.29 28.34
CA MET A 393 27.86 76.79 26.97
C MET A 393 28.07 75.29 26.95
N ARG A 394 28.81 74.73 27.91
CA ARG A 394 28.99 73.28 28.04
C ARG A 394 27.65 72.54 28.19
N ARG A 395 26.74 73.07 29.02
CA ARG A 395 25.39 72.52 29.22
C ARG A 395 24.54 72.67 27.96
N ILE A 396 24.51 73.86 27.36
CA ILE A 396 23.74 74.13 26.12
C ILE A 396 24.19 73.21 24.99
N SER A 397 25.49 73.08 24.76
CA SER A 397 26.04 72.19 23.73
C SER A 397 25.67 70.73 23.99
N LEU A 398 25.71 70.24 25.23
CA LEU A 398 25.32 68.85 25.53
C LEU A 398 23.83 68.58 25.30
N PHE A 399 22.93 69.51 25.65
CA PHE A 399 21.51 69.37 25.34
C PHE A 399 21.27 69.34 23.82
N LYS A 400 21.96 70.19 23.06
CA LYS A 400 21.87 70.23 21.60
C LYS A 400 22.46 68.96 20.96
N ILE A 401 23.60 68.48 21.44
CA ILE A 401 24.21 67.19 21.05
C ILE A 401 23.24 66.04 21.29
N ALA A 402 22.63 65.94 22.48
CA ALA A 402 21.71 64.85 22.82
C ALA A 402 20.46 64.86 21.91
N ARG A 403 19.90 66.04 21.61
CA ARG A 403 18.77 66.19 20.69
C ARG A 403 19.15 65.86 19.25
N MET A 404 20.32 66.27 18.77
CA MET A 404 20.79 65.88 17.43
C MET A 404 21.09 64.39 17.35
N GLN A 405 21.65 63.79 18.40
CA GLN A 405 21.86 62.34 18.47
C GLN A 405 20.52 61.57 18.44
N LEU A 406 19.46 62.07 19.09
CA LEU A 406 18.11 61.52 18.94
C LEU A 406 17.60 61.64 17.49
N TRP A 407 17.79 62.80 16.85
CA TRP A 407 17.37 63.03 15.47
C TRP A 407 18.12 62.13 14.49
N LEU A 408 19.42 61.95 14.69
CA LEU A 408 20.29 61.06 13.92
C LEU A 408 20.08 59.57 14.22
N LYS A 409 19.08 59.21 15.03
CA LYS A 409 18.82 57.84 15.51
C LYS A 409 20.00 57.19 16.26
N GLN A 410 20.91 57.99 16.81
CA GLN A 410 22.03 57.54 17.62
C GLN A 410 21.62 57.39 19.09
N TYR A 411 20.55 56.63 19.36
CA TYR A 411 19.86 56.67 20.67
C TYR A 411 20.75 56.23 21.84
N GLN A 412 21.68 55.28 21.64
CA GLN A 412 22.65 54.90 22.68
C GLN A 412 23.61 56.05 23.03
N LYS A 413 24.08 56.81 22.02
CA LYS A 413 24.91 58.00 22.25
C LYS A 413 24.09 59.10 22.94
N ALA A 414 22.85 59.32 22.51
CA ALA A 414 21.92 60.25 23.16
C ALA A 414 21.68 59.86 24.63
N SER A 415 21.43 58.59 24.93
CA SER A 415 21.26 58.08 26.30
C SER A 415 22.51 58.34 27.15
N ASN A 416 23.71 58.09 26.61
CA ASN A 416 24.96 58.38 27.30
C ASN A 416 25.15 59.89 27.54
N THR A 417 24.81 60.73 26.56
CA THR A 417 24.85 62.20 26.69
C THR A 417 23.86 62.71 27.72
N TYR A 418 22.63 62.17 27.75
CA TYR A 418 21.64 62.49 28.79
C TYR A 418 22.05 61.99 30.18
N LYS A 419 22.66 60.80 30.31
CA LYS A 419 23.25 60.34 31.58
C LYS A 419 24.35 61.28 32.06
N LYS A 420 25.18 61.78 31.14
CA LYS A 420 26.22 62.76 31.43
C LYS A 420 25.63 64.10 31.87
N LEU A 421 24.58 64.59 31.22
CA LEU A 421 23.81 65.75 31.65
C LEU A 421 23.20 65.53 33.04
N ASN A 422 22.64 64.34 33.32
CA ASN A 422 22.03 64.02 34.61
C ASN A 422 23.02 64.01 35.79
N SER A 423 24.31 63.87 35.50
CA SER A 423 25.39 63.95 36.50
C SER A 423 25.91 65.38 36.75
N MET A 424 25.42 66.38 36.01
CA MET A 424 25.77 67.79 36.20
C MET A 424 24.83 68.48 37.19
N ASP A 425 25.27 69.59 37.78
CA ASP A 425 24.43 70.43 38.62
C ASP A 425 23.44 71.24 37.75
N LEU A 426 22.24 70.67 37.59
CA LEU A 426 21.18 71.19 36.74
C LEU A 426 20.01 71.71 37.59
N SER A 427 19.31 72.72 37.06
CA SER A 427 18.05 73.20 37.63
C SER A 427 16.99 72.09 37.62
N SER A 428 15.93 72.24 38.43
CA SER A 428 14.78 71.32 38.47
C SER A 428 14.17 71.08 37.09
N GLU A 429 14.00 72.14 36.31
CA GLU A 429 13.48 72.13 34.93
C GLU A 429 14.41 71.34 34.00
N ASP A 430 15.72 71.60 34.03
CA ASP A 430 16.70 70.91 33.19
C ASP A 430 16.79 69.41 33.56
N LYS A 431 16.72 69.04 34.84
CA LYS A 431 16.69 67.65 35.30
C LYS A 431 15.46 66.91 34.78
N LYS A 432 14.30 67.57 34.76
CA LYS A 432 13.06 67.00 34.20
C LYS A 432 13.22 66.73 32.69
N ILE A 433 13.76 67.69 31.94
CA ILE A 433 14.03 67.55 30.50
C ILE A 433 15.03 66.41 30.22
N VAL A 434 16.06 66.26 31.07
CA VAL A 434 17.02 65.16 30.94
C VAL A 434 16.38 63.80 31.19
N LYS A 435 15.53 63.66 32.21
CA LYS A 435 14.83 62.41 32.52
C LYS A 435 13.82 62.04 31.41
N GLU A 436 13.08 63.01 30.90
CA GLU A 436 12.20 62.84 29.74
C GLU A 436 12.99 62.45 28.48
N GLY A 437 14.14 63.09 28.23
CA GLY A 437 15.04 62.76 27.13
C GLY A 437 15.64 61.35 27.23
N LEU A 438 15.99 60.89 28.44
CA LEU A 438 16.48 59.54 28.71
C LEU A 438 15.40 58.47 28.44
N ASN A 439 14.18 58.70 28.92
CA ASN A 439 13.05 57.82 28.63
C ASN A 439 12.72 57.81 27.14
N LYS A 440 12.74 58.98 26.49
CA LYS A 440 12.47 59.09 25.06
C LYS A 440 13.53 58.39 24.22
N ALA A 441 14.81 58.50 24.59
CA ALA A 441 15.90 57.77 23.95
C ALA A 441 15.72 56.25 24.06
N PHE A 442 15.31 55.76 25.23
CA PHE A 442 15.05 54.34 25.46
C PHE A 442 13.85 53.84 24.65
N GLU A 443 12.72 54.57 24.65
CA GLU A 443 11.53 54.23 23.87
C GLU A 443 11.81 54.21 22.37
N LEU A 444 12.55 55.20 21.86
CA LEU A 444 12.91 55.27 20.44
C LEU A 444 13.89 54.16 20.05
N GLN A 445 14.88 53.83 20.89
CA GLN A 445 15.77 52.68 20.67
C GLN A 445 14.99 51.37 20.64
N LEU A 446 14.09 51.14 21.61
CA LEU A 446 13.23 49.96 21.62
C LEU A 446 12.35 49.88 20.36
N GLY A 447 11.79 51.02 19.94
CA GLY A 447 11.00 51.11 18.71
C GLY A 447 11.80 50.73 17.46
N GLU A 448 13.02 51.24 17.32
CA GLU A 448 13.91 50.92 16.19
C GLU A 448 14.36 49.45 16.25
N ASP A 449 14.72 48.93 17.42
CA ASP A 449 15.12 47.52 17.61
C ASP A 449 13.97 46.56 17.28
N ILE A 450 12.72 46.90 17.65
CA ILE A 450 11.53 46.16 17.24
C ILE A 450 11.33 46.22 15.72
N ASN A 451 11.46 47.39 15.10
CA ASN A 451 11.33 47.53 13.65
C ASN A 451 12.43 46.76 12.90
N GLN A 452 13.66 46.80 13.40
CA GLN A 452 14.78 46.04 12.86
C GLN A 452 14.55 44.54 13.00
N ALA A 453 14.01 44.08 14.14
CA ALA A 453 13.60 42.70 14.30
C ALA A 453 12.47 42.31 13.32
N ILE A 454 11.51 43.19 13.03
CA ILE A 454 10.49 42.97 12.00
C ILE A 454 11.12 42.86 10.60
N VAL A 455 12.11 43.70 10.27
CA VAL A 455 12.86 43.58 9.01
C VAL A 455 13.55 42.22 8.93
N PHE A 456 14.21 41.77 10.00
CA PHE A 456 14.82 40.44 10.04
C PHE A 456 13.79 39.31 9.95
N ILE A 457 12.61 39.44 10.56
CA ILE A 457 11.50 38.49 10.41
C ILE A 457 11.05 38.41 8.95
N ASN A 458 10.89 39.55 8.26
CA ASN A 458 10.51 39.61 6.85
C ASN A 458 11.59 39.01 5.92
N GLN A 459 12.85 39.01 6.37
CA GLN A 459 13.98 38.32 5.72
C GLN A 459 14.10 36.85 6.14
N ASN A 460 13.15 36.32 6.91
CA ASN A 460 13.14 34.96 7.47
C ASN A 460 14.37 34.66 8.37
N ASN A 461 14.93 35.66 9.04
CA ASN A 461 16.08 35.55 9.94
C ASN A 461 15.67 35.73 11.41
N GLY A 462 15.00 34.71 11.96
CA GLY A 462 14.49 34.74 13.34
C GLY A 462 15.58 34.83 14.41
N GLN A 463 16.79 34.33 14.14
CA GLN A 463 17.92 34.42 15.08
C GLN A 463 18.42 35.86 15.23
N ALA A 464 18.60 36.59 14.13
CA ALA A 464 18.98 37.99 14.17
C ALA A 464 17.87 38.83 14.80
N ALA A 465 16.60 38.59 14.42
CA ALA A 465 15.44 39.28 14.97
C ALA A 465 15.38 39.14 16.50
N PHE A 466 15.44 37.91 17.02
CA PHE A 466 15.40 37.66 18.46
C PHE A 466 16.59 38.28 19.20
N LYS A 467 17.79 38.22 18.62
CA LYS A 467 19.01 38.76 19.24
C LYS A 467 18.90 40.25 19.54
N VAL A 468 18.31 41.03 18.64
CA VAL A 468 18.18 42.49 18.79
C VAL A 468 17.21 42.86 19.92
N ILE A 469 16.13 42.10 20.12
CA ILE A 469 15.11 42.42 21.12
C ILE A 469 15.28 41.69 22.48
N LYS A 470 16.15 40.68 22.56
CA LYS A 470 16.29 39.79 23.73
C LYS A 470 16.55 40.54 25.05
N SER A 471 17.33 41.62 25.01
CA SER A 471 17.74 42.40 26.19
C SER A 471 16.57 43.14 26.87
N TYR A 472 15.45 43.31 26.16
CA TYR A 472 14.24 43.99 26.62
C TYR A 472 13.19 43.03 27.19
N LEU A 473 13.25 41.74 26.85
CA LEU A 473 12.30 40.74 27.34
C LEU A 473 12.41 40.60 28.87
N GLY A 474 11.26 40.62 29.56
CA GLY A 474 11.17 40.63 31.02
C GLY A 474 11.35 42.00 31.68
N LYS A 475 11.95 42.99 30.99
CA LYS A 475 12.11 44.37 31.49
C LYS A 475 11.00 45.30 31.02
N VAL A 476 10.49 45.08 29.81
CA VAL A 476 9.43 45.90 29.21
C VAL A 476 8.21 45.03 28.91
N LYS A 477 7.08 45.34 29.54
CA LYS A 477 5.79 44.67 29.28
C LYS A 477 5.08 45.31 28.09
N SER A 478 5.43 44.88 26.88
CA SER A 478 4.85 45.41 25.63
C SER A 478 4.33 44.28 24.74
N PHE A 479 3.08 44.40 24.31
CA PHE A 479 2.46 43.48 23.36
C PHE A 479 3.33 43.27 22.10
N LYS A 480 3.76 44.37 21.44
CA LYS A 480 4.56 44.32 20.21
C LYS A 480 5.88 43.59 20.41
N LEU A 481 6.56 43.82 21.55
CA LEU A 481 7.83 43.17 21.86
C LEU A 481 7.66 41.64 21.94
N TYR A 482 6.66 41.18 22.68
CA TYR A 482 6.41 39.75 22.86
C TYR A 482 5.86 39.09 21.59
N LEU A 483 5.07 39.79 20.79
CA LEU A 483 4.61 39.31 19.48
C LEU A 483 5.79 39.07 18.52
N VAL A 484 6.72 40.02 18.43
CA VAL A 484 7.92 39.90 17.58
C VAL A 484 8.86 38.80 18.10
N ALA A 485 9.00 38.65 19.42
CA ALA A 485 9.74 37.53 20.01
C ALA A 485 9.13 36.17 19.65
N ALA A 486 7.80 36.06 19.71
CA ALA A 486 7.08 34.84 19.34
C ALA A 486 7.28 34.47 17.85
N GLN A 487 7.13 35.44 16.95
CA GLN A 487 7.38 35.26 15.52
C GLN A 487 8.84 34.89 15.24
N SER A 488 9.79 35.53 15.92
CA SER A 488 11.22 35.22 15.78
C SER A 488 11.53 33.77 16.18
N MET A 489 10.93 33.27 17.26
CA MET A 489 11.09 31.87 17.68
C MET A 489 10.40 30.88 16.75
N ALA A 490 9.26 31.26 16.15
CA ALA A 490 8.61 30.44 15.13
C ALA A 490 9.52 30.27 13.90
N ILE A 491 10.16 31.35 13.43
CA ILE A 491 11.10 31.29 12.29
C ILE A 491 12.36 30.49 12.63
N LYS A 492 12.79 30.48 13.90
CA LYS A 492 13.88 29.62 14.38
C LYS A 492 13.50 28.14 14.55
N GLU A 493 12.29 27.74 14.14
CA GLU A 493 11.77 26.39 14.33
C GLU A 493 11.74 25.95 15.80
N ASN A 494 11.53 26.89 16.73
CA ASN A 494 11.32 26.60 18.15
C ASN A 494 9.87 26.90 18.57
N PRO A 495 8.92 26.02 18.22
CA PRO A 495 7.49 26.26 18.45
C PRO A 495 7.10 26.27 19.93
N GLN A 496 7.85 25.62 20.83
CA GLN A 496 7.57 25.64 22.28
C GLN A 496 7.82 27.03 22.89
N GLU A 497 9.00 27.62 22.64
CA GLU A 497 9.29 28.99 23.10
C GLU A 497 8.42 30.02 22.37
N SER A 498 8.15 29.81 21.07
CA SER A 498 7.21 30.66 20.33
C SER A 498 5.81 30.66 20.95
N LEU A 499 5.27 29.47 21.28
CA LEU A 499 3.99 29.32 21.97
C LEU A 499 3.96 30.07 23.30
N LYS A 500 5.04 29.99 24.08
CA LYS A 500 5.18 30.73 25.35
C LYS A 500 5.09 32.24 25.12
N TYR A 501 5.83 32.80 24.15
CA TYR A 501 5.78 34.24 23.87
C TYR A 501 4.44 34.69 23.26
N PHE A 502 3.78 33.87 22.45
CA PHE A 502 2.42 34.18 21.97
C PHE A 502 1.41 34.22 23.12
N ASN A 503 1.53 33.33 24.11
CA ASN A 503 0.70 33.39 25.31
C ASN A 503 0.97 34.66 26.14
N GLU A 504 2.23 35.06 26.30
CA GLU A 504 2.58 36.33 26.97
C GLU A 504 2.06 37.56 26.20
N ALA A 505 2.17 37.56 24.87
CA ALA A 505 1.58 38.60 24.02
C ALA A 505 0.05 38.65 24.19
N TYR A 506 -0.61 37.49 24.28
CA TYR A 506 -2.04 37.43 24.56
C TYR A 506 -2.39 38.06 25.92
N GLN A 507 -1.63 37.78 26.99
CA GLN A 507 -1.87 38.38 28.31
C GLN A 507 -1.67 39.91 28.32
N LEU A 508 -0.74 40.42 27.50
CA LEU A 508 -0.41 41.85 27.39
C LEU A 508 -1.28 42.62 26.39
N SER A 509 -2.21 41.93 25.72
CA SER A 509 -3.05 42.54 24.69
C SER A 509 -4.12 43.46 25.28
N SER A 510 -4.21 44.66 24.70
CA SER A 510 -5.07 45.76 25.15
C SER A 510 -6.41 45.82 24.41
N ASN A 511 -6.50 45.22 23.22
CA ASN A 511 -7.68 45.26 22.35
C ASN A 511 -7.94 43.91 21.65
N ASN A 512 -9.12 43.77 21.05
CA ASN A 512 -9.53 42.51 20.41
C ASN A 512 -8.63 42.11 19.23
N LYS A 513 -8.06 43.08 18.50
CA LYS A 513 -7.17 42.80 17.37
C LYS A 513 -5.86 42.16 17.82
N GLU A 514 -5.29 42.66 18.91
CA GLU A 514 -4.08 42.10 19.53
C GLU A 514 -4.32 40.71 20.12
N LYS A 515 -5.49 40.49 20.73
CA LYS A 515 -5.94 39.17 21.23
C LYS A 515 -6.02 38.15 20.09
N LEU A 516 -6.66 38.52 18.98
CA LEU A 516 -6.78 37.68 17.78
C LEU A 516 -5.40 37.27 17.23
N LEU A 517 -4.51 38.24 17.01
CA LEU A 517 -3.18 37.98 16.46
C LEU A 517 -2.40 36.99 17.33
N SER A 518 -2.49 37.15 18.65
CA SER A 518 -1.81 36.25 19.59
C SER A 518 -2.42 34.85 19.56
N LEU A 519 -3.75 34.72 19.63
CA LEU A 519 -4.44 33.43 19.61
C LEU A 519 -4.23 32.69 18.28
N PHE A 520 -4.16 33.39 17.14
CA PHE A 520 -3.78 32.78 15.88
C PHE A 520 -2.35 32.21 15.92
N GLY A 521 -1.41 32.94 16.51
CA GLY A 521 -0.05 32.45 16.77
C GLY A 521 -0.04 31.21 17.65
N VAL A 522 -0.79 31.22 18.76
CA VAL A 522 -0.97 30.07 19.67
C VAL A 522 -1.50 28.85 18.92
N ILE A 523 -2.58 28.99 18.13
CA ILE A 523 -3.15 27.89 17.35
C ILE A 523 -2.12 27.33 16.37
N LYS A 524 -1.42 28.18 15.61
CA LYS A 524 -0.39 27.75 14.66
C LYS A 524 0.73 26.96 15.37
N MET A 525 1.20 27.42 16.52
CA MET A 525 2.25 26.71 17.27
C MET A 525 1.75 25.40 17.88
N GLN A 526 0.52 25.36 18.42
CA GLN A 526 -0.09 24.12 18.90
C GLN A 526 -0.27 23.08 17.78
N LEU A 527 -0.59 23.53 16.56
CA LEU A 527 -0.66 22.65 15.38
C LEU A 527 0.72 22.16 14.95
N TRP A 528 1.74 23.02 15.01
CA TRP A 528 3.13 22.62 14.76
C TRP A 528 3.59 21.56 15.77
N LEU A 529 3.23 21.72 17.05
CA LEU A 529 3.51 20.76 18.12
C LEU A 529 2.64 19.49 18.07
N ARG A 530 1.76 19.35 17.06
CA ARG A 530 0.80 18.24 16.91
C ARG A 530 -0.12 18.07 18.13
N GLU A 531 -0.59 19.17 18.69
CA GLU A 531 -1.55 19.22 19.79
C GLU A 531 -2.95 19.69 19.33
N PRO A 532 -3.68 18.90 18.53
CA PRO A 532 -4.93 19.37 17.91
C PRO A 532 -6.06 19.62 18.91
N ASN A 533 -6.01 19.01 20.10
CA ASN A 533 -6.98 19.27 21.16
C ASN A 533 -6.75 20.64 21.83
N SER A 534 -5.49 21.00 22.08
CA SER A 534 -5.12 22.35 22.53
C SER A 534 -5.53 23.38 21.47
N ALA A 535 -5.18 23.14 20.20
CA ALA A 535 -5.55 24.01 19.08
C ALA A 535 -7.07 24.20 18.93
N ALA A 536 -7.87 23.14 19.08
CA ALA A 536 -9.32 23.22 19.02
C ALA A 536 -9.92 24.04 20.18
N LYS A 537 -9.37 23.89 21.40
CA LYS A 537 -9.80 24.71 22.56
C LYS A 537 -9.48 26.19 22.31
N THR A 538 -8.28 26.49 21.84
CA THR A 538 -7.87 27.87 21.50
C THR A 538 -8.71 28.44 20.35
N LEU A 539 -9.04 27.64 19.33
CA LEU A 539 -9.94 28.04 18.24
C LEU A 539 -11.36 28.33 18.76
N SER A 540 -11.86 27.54 19.71
CA SER A 540 -13.15 27.82 20.37
C SER A 540 -13.10 29.12 21.17
N LEU A 541 -11.99 29.42 21.84
CA LEU A 541 -11.79 30.69 22.56
C LEU A 541 -11.75 31.88 21.59
N LEU A 542 -11.08 31.73 20.45
CA LEU A 542 -11.01 32.74 19.38
C LEU A 542 -12.42 33.13 18.89
N LYS A 543 -13.36 32.16 18.79
CA LYS A 543 -14.75 32.37 18.35
C LYS A 543 -15.59 33.20 19.31
N GLN A 544 -15.22 33.29 20.59
CA GLN A 544 -16.00 33.99 21.60
C GLN A 544 -15.82 35.52 21.54
N TYR A 545 -14.84 36.03 20.79
CA TYR A 545 -14.61 37.48 20.66
C TYR A 545 -15.55 38.15 19.65
N HIS A 546 -16.09 39.32 20.00
CA HIS A 546 -16.87 40.15 19.09
C HIS A 546 -15.98 40.84 18.04
N LEU A 547 -16.22 40.51 16.77
CA LEU A 547 -15.42 40.92 15.63
C LEU A 547 -16.22 41.85 14.70
N GLY A 548 -15.53 42.84 14.15
CA GLY A 548 -16.06 43.68 13.08
C GLY A 548 -16.25 42.89 11.78
N LYS A 549 -16.94 43.49 10.81
CA LYS A 549 -17.37 42.82 9.58
C LYS A 549 -16.18 42.29 8.74
N GLN A 550 -15.08 43.04 8.70
CA GLN A 550 -13.86 42.62 8.00
C GLN A 550 -13.08 41.55 8.77
N GLU A 551 -12.96 41.64 10.10
CA GLU A 551 -12.27 40.62 10.89
C GLU A 551 -13.03 39.29 10.89
N LYS A 552 -14.37 39.31 10.82
CA LYS A 552 -15.18 38.09 10.64
C LYS A 552 -14.89 37.37 9.33
N LEU A 553 -14.72 38.11 8.23
CA LEU A 553 -14.40 37.54 6.91
C LEU A 553 -13.03 36.86 6.91
N GLN A 554 -12.01 37.54 7.42
CA GLN A 554 -10.65 36.97 7.54
C GLN A 554 -10.59 35.78 8.49
N LEU A 555 -11.33 35.85 9.61
CA LEU A 555 -11.45 34.74 10.53
C LEU A 555 -12.09 33.52 9.85
N HIS A 556 -13.17 33.73 9.09
CA HIS A 556 -13.91 32.62 8.49
C HIS A 556 -13.07 31.83 7.47
N GLU A 557 -12.25 32.52 6.68
CA GLU A 557 -11.34 31.91 5.71
C GLU A 557 -10.25 31.06 6.40
N HIS A 558 -9.60 31.62 7.43
CA HIS A 558 -8.58 30.89 8.19
C HIS A 558 -9.16 29.80 9.08
N GLU A 559 -10.37 29.97 9.60
CA GLU A 559 -11.05 28.99 10.44
C GLU A 559 -11.26 27.68 9.69
N HIS A 560 -11.71 27.74 8.43
CA HIS A 560 -11.93 26.54 7.64
C HIS A 560 -10.62 25.76 7.43
N GLN A 561 -9.53 26.45 7.07
CA GLN A 561 -8.21 25.84 6.90
C GLN A 561 -7.68 25.22 8.21
N LEU A 562 -7.82 25.95 9.33
CA LEU A 562 -7.38 25.47 10.65
C LEU A 562 -8.23 24.29 11.13
N ALA A 563 -9.54 24.33 10.92
CA ALA A 563 -10.45 23.24 11.25
C ALA A 563 -10.12 21.97 10.46
N GLN A 564 -9.84 22.10 9.16
CA GLN A 564 -9.38 20.98 8.33
C GLN A 564 -8.05 20.41 8.82
N LEU A 565 -7.09 21.26 9.19
CA LEU A 565 -5.79 20.81 9.71
C LEU A 565 -5.91 20.13 11.09
N ILE A 566 -6.74 20.68 11.99
CA ILE A 566 -7.08 20.07 13.29
C ILE A 566 -7.73 18.70 13.05
N ALA A 567 -8.71 18.61 12.15
CA ALA A 567 -9.39 17.36 11.83
C ALA A 567 -8.42 16.31 11.27
N LYS A 568 -7.52 16.72 10.37
CA LYS A 568 -6.46 15.87 9.82
C LYS A 568 -5.53 15.34 10.91
N LEU A 569 -5.00 16.22 11.78
CA LEU A 569 -4.10 15.81 12.86
C LEU A 569 -4.80 14.92 13.91
N ARG A 570 -6.07 15.18 14.23
CA ARG A 570 -6.87 14.30 15.10
C ARG A 570 -7.03 12.91 14.48
N PHE A 571 -7.31 12.86 13.19
CA PHE A 571 -7.42 11.61 12.46
C PHE A 571 -6.09 10.83 12.50
N GLU A 572 -4.96 11.48 12.17
CA GLU A 572 -3.62 10.86 12.21
C GLU A 572 -3.27 10.35 13.61
N SER A 573 -3.55 11.14 14.66
CA SER A 573 -3.34 10.73 16.06
C SER A 573 -4.21 9.54 16.45
N THR A 574 -5.46 9.50 16.00
CA THR A 574 -6.40 8.39 16.24
C THR A 574 -5.90 7.11 15.58
N VAL A 575 -5.48 7.19 14.32
CA VAL A 575 -4.90 6.07 13.56
C VAL A 575 -3.64 5.55 14.26
N ALA A 576 -2.71 6.43 14.66
CA ALA A 576 -1.49 6.05 15.35
C ALA A 576 -1.78 5.35 16.69
N ARG A 577 -2.73 5.87 17.47
CA ARG A 577 -3.16 5.25 18.74
C ARG A 577 -3.80 3.88 18.52
N ALA A 578 -4.63 3.73 17.51
CA ALA A 578 -5.24 2.45 17.19
C ALA A 578 -4.19 1.42 16.71
N GLN A 579 -3.19 1.84 15.94
CA GLN A 579 -2.07 0.98 15.56
C GLN A 579 -1.25 0.53 16.78
N GLN A 580 -1.03 1.42 17.75
CA GLN A 580 -0.38 1.05 19.01
C GLN A 580 -1.16 -0.04 19.74
N PHE A 581 -2.50 0.05 19.78
CA PHE A 581 -3.33 -1.01 20.37
C PHE A 581 -3.24 -2.33 19.58
N LEU A 582 -3.22 -2.29 18.24
CA LEU A 582 -3.02 -3.50 17.43
C LEU A 582 -1.68 -4.18 17.74
N ASN A 583 -0.60 -3.41 17.88
CA ASN A 583 0.72 -3.94 18.23
C ASN A 583 0.75 -4.59 19.62
N MET A 584 -0.18 -4.21 20.52
CA MET A 584 -0.38 -4.83 21.84
C MET A 584 -1.39 -5.98 21.81
N ASN A 585 -1.83 -6.44 20.64
CA ASN A 585 -2.94 -7.39 20.46
C ASN A 585 -4.26 -6.93 21.14
N ALA A 586 -4.46 -5.63 21.34
CA ALA A 586 -5.63 -5.02 21.97
C ALA A 586 -6.69 -4.64 20.92
N GLY A 587 -7.17 -5.62 20.16
CA GLY A 587 -8.06 -5.42 19.00
C GLY A 587 -9.37 -4.70 19.33
N ARG A 588 -9.96 -4.92 20.51
CA ARG A 588 -11.20 -4.22 20.93
C ARG A 588 -10.95 -2.71 21.09
N GLN A 589 -9.87 -2.33 21.76
CA GLN A 589 -9.50 -0.95 22.01
C GLN A 589 -9.14 -0.23 20.70
N ALA A 590 -8.40 -0.90 19.81
CA ALA A 590 -8.11 -0.39 18.47
C ALA A 590 -9.41 -0.06 17.70
N PHE A 591 -10.36 -1.00 17.67
CA PHE A 591 -11.65 -0.80 17.00
C PHE A 591 -12.47 0.33 17.60
N GLU A 592 -12.60 0.41 18.93
CA GLU A 592 -13.36 1.46 19.60
C GLU A 592 -12.83 2.87 19.30
N VAL A 593 -11.50 3.02 19.21
CA VAL A 593 -10.86 4.30 18.88
C VAL A 593 -11.20 4.78 17.46
N ILE A 594 -11.28 3.86 16.49
CA ILE A 594 -11.57 4.23 15.09
C ILE A 594 -13.06 4.16 14.72
N ARG A 595 -13.93 3.66 15.62
CA ARG A 595 -15.34 3.37 15.32
C ARG A 595 -16.09 4.57 14.71
N VAL A 596 -15.82 5.77 15.22
CA VAL A 596 -16.43 7.03 14.73
C VAL A 596 -16.01 7.42 13.32
N TYR A 597 -14.96 6.81 12.78
CA TYR A 597 -14.43 7.07 11.44
C TYR A 597 -14.78 5.96 10.42
N LEU A 598 -15.52 4.91 10.80
CA LEU A 598 -15.81 3.78 9.89
C LEU A 598 -16.55 4.23 8.61
N GLU A 599 -17.40 5.25 8.70
CA GLU A 599 -18.13 5.79 7.56
C GLU A 599 -17.29 6.71 6.67
N SER A 600 -16.04 7.02 7.06
CA SER A 600 -15.20 7.98 6.32
C SER A 600 -14.71 7.44 4.97
N GLY A 601 -14.93 6.15 4.67
CA GLY A 601 -14.48 5.53 3.42
C GLY A 601 -12.96 5.45 3.24
N LYS A 602 -12.18 5.58 4.33
CA LYS A 602 -10.71 5.64 4.27
C LYS A 602 -10.09 4.26 4.43
N PHE A 603 -9.09 3.96 3.59
CA PHE A 603 -8.37 2.69 3.57
C PHE A 603 -7.81 2.31 4.95
N GLU A 604 -7.12 3.23 5.62
CA GLU A 604 -6.41 2.98 6.89
C GLU A 604 -7.38 2.56 8.00
N ILE A 605 -8.57 3.18 8.03
CA ILE A 605 -9.61 2.86 9.01
C ILE A 605 -10.14 1.45 8.78
N TYR A 606 -10.43 1.09 7.53
CA TYR A 606 -10.89 -0.26 7.22
C TYR A 606 -9.82 -1.32 7.48
N MET A 607 -8.54 -1.03 7.22
CA MET A 607 -7.44 -1.93 7.58
C MET A 607 -7.36 -2.15 9.10
N ILE A 608 -7.36 -1.08 9.91
CA ILE A 608 -7.33 -1.20 11.37
C ILE A 608 -8.56 -1.96 11.88
N ALA A 609 -9.75 -1.68 11.32
CA ALA A 609 -10.97 -2.38 11.69
C ALA A 609 -10.88 -3.88 11.36
N SER A 610 -10.34 -4.22 10.20
CA SER A 610 -10.16 -5.62 9.78
C SER A 610 -9.19 -6.38 10.66
N GLU A 611 -8.04 -5.80 11.01
CA GLU A 611 -7.03 -6.40 11.89
C GLU A 611 -7.57 -6.54 13.33
N SER A 612 -8.30 -5.54 13.80
CA SER A 612 -9.00 -5.59 15.08
C SER A 612 -9.96 -6.78 15.16
N MET A 613 -10.79 -6.97 14.13
CA MET A 613 -11.74 -8.09 14.07
C MET A 613 -11.03 -9.44 13.94
N ALA A 614 -9.89 -9.50 13.24
CA ALA A 614 -9.07 -10.71 13.16
C ALA A 614 -8.49 -11.09 14.54
N ILE A 615 -7.97 -10.12 15.30
CA ILE A 615 -7.47 -10.35 16.68
C ILE A 615 -8.60 -10.82 17.60
N LEU A 616 -9.81 -10.30 17.43
CA LEU A 616 -10.99 -10.71 18.18
C LEU A 616 -11.57 -12.07 17.76
N GLY A 617 -10.95 -12.77 16.81
CA GLY A 617 -11.43 -14.07 16.34
C GLY A 617 -12.71 -13.99 15.52
N ASN A 618 -12.99 -12.86 14.86
CA ASN A 618 -14.15 -12.67 13.99
C ASN A 618 -13.72 -12.52 12.52
N PRO A 619 -13.36 -13.63 11.84
CA PRO A 619 -12.81 -13.60 10.49
C PRO A 619 -13.82 -13.12 9.43
N GLU A 620 -15.13 -13.30 9.66
CA GLU A 620 -16.18 -12.83 8.74
C GLU A 620 -16.23 -11.29 8.69
N ARG A 621 -16.27 -10.63 9.85
CA ARG A 621 -16.21 -9.16 9.93
C ARG A 621 -14.87 -8.62 9.48
N ALA A 622 -13.77 -9.31 9.81
CA ALA A 622 -12.45 -8.95 9.31
C ALA A 622 -12.41 -8.98 7.78
N LEU A 623 -12.94 -10.05 7.15
CA LEU A 623 -13.04 -10.16 5.70
C LEU A 623 -13.90 -9.03 5.10
N HIS A 624 -15.02 -8.69 5.74
CA HIS A 624 -15.87 -7.59 5.29
C HIS A 624 -15.08 -6.27 5.25
N PHE A 625 -14.37 -5.92 6.32
CA PHE A 625 -13.56 -4.71 6.36
C PHE A 625 -12.37 -4.75 5.40
N TYR A 626 -11.69 -5.89 5.21
CA TYR A 626 -10.64 -5.99 4.19
C TYR A 626 -11.19 -5.77 2.77
N LYS A 627 -12.42 -6.23 2.47
CA LYS A 627 -13.08 -5.93 1.19
C LYS A 627 -13.42 -4.45 1.04
N LEU A 628 -13.84 -3.78 2.12
CA LEU A 628 -14.05 -2.32 2.12
C LEU A 628 -12.73 -1.57 1.94
N ALA A 629 -11.65 -2.00 2.60
CA ALA A 629 -10.30 -1.47 2.40
C ALA A 629 -9.85 -1.63 0.95
N PHE A 630 -10.07 -2.82 0.35
CA PHE A 630 -9.76 -3.04 -1.06
C PHE A 630 -10.52 -2.07 -1.97
N LYS A 631 -11.80 -1.81 -1.72
CA LYS A 631 -12.58 -0.82 -2.48
C LYS A 631 -12.12 0.63 -2.28
N ALA A 632 -11.71 0.97 -1.06
CA ALA A 632 -11.22 2.31 -0.68
C ALA A 632 -9.76 2.58 -1.09
N SER A 633 -9.05 1.56 -1.55
CA SER A 633 -7.64 1.68 -1.91
C SER A 633 -7.44 2.54 -3.17
N THR A 634 -6.49 3.47 -3.10
CA THR A 634 -6.19 4.41 -4.19
C THR A 634 -4.97 4.00 -5.01
N ASN A 635 -4.13 3.10 -4.48
CA ASN A 635 -2.89 2.66 -5.13
C ASN A 635 -2.68 1.13 -5.06
N PRO A 636 -1.79 0.56 -5.90
CA PRO A 636 -1.53 -0.88 -5.92
C PRO A 636 -1.00 -1.47 -4.61
N SER A 637 -0.24 -0.70 -3.82
CA SER A 637 0.30 -1.17 -2.52
C SER A 637 -0.82 -1.41 -1.52
N GLN A 638 -1.78 -0.49 -1.43
CA GLN A 638 -2.98 -0.63 -0.61
C GLN A 638 -3.86 -1.80 -1.06
N LYS A 639 -4.06 -1.98 -2.37
CA LYS A 639 -4.78 -3.14 -2.94
C LYS A 639 -4.12 -4.45 -2.52
N LYS A 640 -2.80 -4.53 -2.66
CA LYS A 640 -1.98 -5.69 -2.27
C LYS A 640 -2.17 -6.01 -0.78
N ALA A 641 -2.03 -5.03 0.11
CA ALA A 641 -2.20 -5.22 1.55
C ALA A 641 -3.61 -5.74 1.91
N ALA A 642 -4.65 -5.14 1.32
CA ALA A 642 -6.02 -5.60 1.53
C ALA A 642 -6.23 -7.04 1.00
N LEU A 643 -5.67 -7.38 -0.18
CA LEU A 643 -5.77 -8.72 -0.75
C LEU A 643 -5.09 -9.79 0.12
N PHE A 644 -3.95 -9.48 0.75
CA PHE A 644 -3.35 -10.39 1.73
C PHE A 644 -4.29 -10.67 2.90
N GLY A 645 -4.93 -9.64 3.43
CA GLY A 645 -5.95 -9.76 4.47
C GLY A 645 -7.16 -10.58 4.02
N ILE A 646 -7.69 -10.31 2.83
CA ILE A 646 -8.78 -11.08 2.20
C ILE A 646 -8.41 -12.56 2.10
N ALA A 647 -7.24 -12.87 1.53
CA ALA A 647 -6.79 -14.25 1.33
C ALA A 647 -6.61 -14.98 2.67
N LYS A 648 -6.01 -14.31 3.67
CA LYS A 648 -5.82 -14.85 5.02
C LYS A 648 -7.15 -15.16 5.71
N MET A 649 -8.13 -14.25 5.65
CA MET A 649 -9.44 -14.48 6.27
C MET A 649 -10.24 -15.56 5.53
N GLN A 650 -10.17 -15.58 4.18
CA GLN A 650 -10.75 -16.67 3.40
C GLN A 650 -10.14 -18.03 3.78
N PHE A 651 -8.83 -18.09 3.99
CA PHE A 651 -8.16 -19.30 4.45
C PHE A 651 -8.63 -19.70 5.86
N TRP A 652 -8.72 -18.75 6.79
CA TRP A 652 -9.17 -19.01 8.16
C TRP A 652 -10.59 -19.59 8.22
N MET A 653 -11.51 -19.13 7.36
CA MET A 653 -12.88 -19.66 7.28
C MET A 653 -13.00 -20.95 6.43
N ALA A 654 -11.88 -21.64 6.20
CA ALA A 654 -11.77 -22.79 5.30
C ALA A 654 -12.31 -22.58 3.86
N TRP A 655 -12.34 -21.35 3.36
CA TRP A 655 -12.68 -21.05 1.97
C TRP A 655 -11.44 -21.21 1.08
N TYR A 656 -10.76 -22.35 1.18
CA TYR A 656 -9.46 -22.62 0.55
C TYR A 656 -9.46 -22.37 -0.97
N VAL A 657 -10.58 -22.63 -1.65
CA VAL A 657 -10.74 -22.37 -3.10
C VAL A 657 -10.62 -20.89 -3.42
N ARG A 658 -11.28 -20.04 -2.63
CA ARG A 658 -11.26 -18.58 -2.78
C ARG A 658 -9.91 -18.03 -2.34
N ALA A 659 -9.36 -18.50 -1.22
CA ALA A 659 -8.03 -18.11 -0.75
C ALA A 659 -6.96 -18.40 -1.81
N LYS A 660 -6.96 -19.60 -2.40
CA LYS A 660 -6.11 -19.98 -3.54
C LYS A 660 -6.22 -19.00 -4.70
N GLN A 661 -7.43 -18.64 -5.11
CA GLN A 661 -7.65 -17.68 -6.20
C GLN A 661 -7.08 -16.30 -5.86
N THR A 662 -7.31 -15.82 -4.64
CA THR A 662 -6.78 -14.53 -4.16
C THR A 662 -5.25 -14.53 -4.07
N TYR A 663 -4.63 -15.60 -3.58
CA TYR A 663 -3.15 -15.72 -3.55
C TYR A 663 -2.55 -15.83 -4.96
N ARG A 664 -3.20 -16.54 -5.89
CA ARG A 664 -2.78 -16.53 -7.30
C ARG A 664 -2.86 -15.13 -7.91
N LEU A 665 -3.94 -14.41 -7.65
CA LEU A 665 -4.11 -13.03 -8.09
C LEU A 665 -2.95 -12.14 -7.56
N LEU A 666 -2.60 -12.27 -6.28
CA LEU A 666 -1.46 -11.57 -5.68
C LEU A 666 -0.14 -11.90 -6.39
N LEU A 667 0.16 -13.18 -6.61
CA LEU A 667 1.41 -13.64 -7.21
C LEU A 667 1.54 -13.29 -8.71
N GLN A 668 0.43 -13.21 -9.44
CA GLN A 668 0.44 -13.01 -10.89
C GLN A 668 0.29 -11.55 -11.33
N HIS A 669 -0.44 -10.73 -10.57
CA HIS A 669 -0.82 -9.37 -11.00
C HIS A 669 -0.19 -8.24 -10.19
N TYR A 670 0.53 -8.54 -9.11
CA TYR A 670 1.15 -7.52 -8.26
C TYR A 670 2.65 -7.75 -8.15
N LYS A 671 3.43 -6.65 -8.20
CA LYS A 671 4.87 -6.69 -7.90
C LYS A 671 5.05 -6.86 -6.38
N LEU A 672 5.41 -8.07 -5.98
CA LEU A 672 5.67 -8.43 -4.58
C LEU A 672 7.16 -8.27 -4.27
N SER A 673 7.51 -7.77 -3.09
CA SER A 673 8.86 -7.93 -2.55
C SER A 673 9.17 -9.42 -2.32
N PRO A 674 10.45 -9.83 -2.22
CA PRO A 674 10.80 -11.23 -1.96
C PRO A 674 10.09 -11.82 -0.73
N ASN A 675 9.99 -11.04 0.35
CA ASN A 675 9.28 -11.42 1.57
C ASN A 675 7.78 -11.62 1.34
N GLU A 676 7.13 -10.68 0.64
CA GLU A 676 5.70 -10.78 0.33
C GLU A 676 5.41 -11.94 -0.64
N TYR A 677 6.30 -12.17 -1.60
CA TYR A 677 6.20 -13.29 -2.54
C TYR A 677 6.19 -14.62 -1.80
N GLN A 678 7.13 -14.85 -0.87
CA GLN A 678 7.17 -16.08 -0.09
C GLN A 678 5.94 -16.24 0.81
N LEU A 679 5.43 -15.16 1.41
CA LEU A 679 4.19 -15.21 2.20
C LEU A 679 2.96 -15.54 1.35
N ALA A 680 2.83 -14.95 0.17
CA ALA A 680 1.73 -15.25 -0.75
C ALA A 680 1.83 -16.69 -1.28
N LEU A 681 3.05 -17.15 -1.59
CA LEU A 681 3.31 -18.52 -2.01
C LEU A 681 2.98 -19.51 -0.89
N ALA A 682 3.37 -19.23 0.36
CA ALA A 682 3.03 -20.06 1.51
C ALA A 682 1.50 -20.22 1.66
N GLY A 683 0.77 -19.10 1.55
CA GLY A 683 -0.69 -19.09 1.57
C GLY A 683 -1.30 -19.90 0.42
N LEU A 684 -0.73 -19.81 -0.78
CA LEU A 684 -1.16 -20.60 -1.93
C LEU A 684 -0.92 -22.10 -1.74
N VAL A 685 0.28 -22.49 -1.29
CA VAL A 685 0.67 -23.88 -1.01
C VAL A 685 -0.23 -24.47 0.06
N LYS A 686 -0.42 -23.77 1.19
CA LYS A 686 -1.37 -24.20 2.22
C LYS A 686 -2.78 -24.34 1.66
N SER A 687 -3.25 -23.35 0.88
CA SER A 687 -4.58 -23.42 0.27
C SER A 687 -4.75 -24.65 -0.62
N PHE A 688 -3.72 -25.07 -1.37
CA PHE A 688 -3.76 -26.32 -2.13
C PHE A 688 -3.71 -27.57 -1.26
N ALA A 689 -2.84 -27.60 -0.24
CA ALA A 689 -2.71 -28.76 0.64
C ALA A 689 -4.03 -29.05 1.39
N TYR A 690 -4.65 -28.00 1.97
CA TYR A 690 -5.96 -28.11 2.64
C TYR A 690 -7.13 -28.34 1.68
N TYR A 691 -6.91 -28.09 0.39
CA TYR A 691 -7.82 -28.43 -0.70
C TYR A 691 -7.62 -29.90 -1.18
N ASP A 692 -6.96 -30.74 -0.38
CA ASP A 692 -6.65 -32.15 -0.67
C ASP A 692 -5.86 -32.30 -1.99
N ARG A 693 -4.94 -31.35 -2.24
CA ARG A 693 -4.00 -31.36 -3.38
C ARG A 693 -2.54 -31.18 -2.93
N PRO A 694 -2.02 -32.03 -2.04
CA PRO A 694 -0.69 -31.86 -1.46
C PRO A 694 0.47 -32.02 -2.47
N GLN A 695 0.39 -32.93 -3.45
CA GLN A 695 1.46 -33.05 -4.45
C GLN A 695 1.51 -31.83 -5.36
N LEU A 696 0.36 -31.33 -5.81
CA LEU A 696 0.28 -30.10 -6.57
C LEU A 696 0.75 -28.91 -5.72
N ALA A 697 0.34 -28.83 -4.44
CA ALA A 697 0.77 -27.79 -3.52
C ALA A 697 2.30 -27.68 -3.46
N TYR A 698 2.98 -28.81 -3.27
CA TYR A 698 4.44 -28.85 -3.22
C TYR A 698 5.06 -28.41 -4.56
N LYS A 699 4.52 -28.89 -5.68
CA LYS A 699 4.98 -28.53 -7.04
C LYS A 699 4.80 -27.05 -7.39
N MET A 700 3.94 -26.31 -6.69
CA MET A 700 3.80 -24.86 -6.88
C MET A 700 5.03 -24.08 -6.37
N ILE A 701 5.88 -24.70 -5.55
CA ILE A 701 7.11 -24.07 -5.05
C ILE A 701 8.16 -24.16 -6.18
N PRO A 702 8.68 -23.02 -6.69
CA PRO A 702 9.70 -23.03 -7.73
C PRO A 702 10.95 -23.81 -7.27
N GLY A 703 11.48 -24.67 -8.16
CA GLY A 703 12.73 -25.36 -7.90
C GLY A 703 13.90 -24.38 -7.69
N GLY A 704 14.73 -24.62 -6.68
CA GLY A 704 15.87 -23.76 -6.34
C GLY A 704 15.52 -22.52 -5.50
N LEU A 705 14.24 -22.28 -5.17
CA LEU A 705 13.86 -21.20 -4.26
C LEU A 705 14.38 -21.49 -2.84
N ILE A 706 15.20 -20.58 -2.30
CA ILE A 706 15.63 -20.62 -0.91
C ILE A 706 14.46 -20.16 -0.03
N LEU A 707 14.07 -21.00 0.93
CA LEU A 707 12.95 -20.71 1.83
C LEU A 707 13.45 -19.84 2.98
N GLU A 708 13.11 -18.55 2.97
CA GLU A 708 13.56 -17.59 3.98
C GLU A 708 12.48 -17.32 5.04
N LYS A 709 11.20 -17.55 4.70
CA LYS A 709 10.07 -17.33 5.60
C LYS A 709 9.62 -18.60 6.29
N PRO A 710 9.43 -18.58 7.63
CA PRO A 710 8.98 -19.75 8.37
C PRO A 710 7.61 -20.25 7.87
N GLU A 711 6.72 -19.36 7.42
CA GLU A 711 5.42 -19.74 6.86
C GLU A 711 5.55 -20.63 5.62
N LEU A 712 6.50 -20.33 4.74
CA LEU A 712 6.73 -21.09 3.51
C LEU A 712 7.43 -22.42 3.81
N VAL A 713 8.39 -22.44 4.74
CA VAL A 713 9.04 -23.68 5.22
C VAL A 713 7.98 -24.65 5.75
N ILE A 714 7.10 -24.18 6.63
CA ILE A 714 6.01 -25.00 7.19
C ILE A 714 5.02 -25.42 6.12
N ALA A 715 4.64 -24.54 5.19
CA ALA A 715 3.75 -24.90 4.09
C ALA A 715 4.34 -25.99 3.18
N ALA A 716 5.64 -25.90 2.86
CA ALA A 716 6.37 -26.88 2.05
C ALA A 716 6.51 -28.24 2.76
N ALA A 717 6.90 -28.20 4.04
CA ALA A 717 6.99 -29.38 4.90
C ALA A 717 5.62 -30.07 5.02
N GLN A 718 4.54 -29.32 5.24
CA GLN A 718 3.19 -29.85 5.33
C GLN A 718 2.69 -30.44 4.00
N ALA A 719 2.90 -29.74 2.88
CA ALA A 719 2.52 -30.23 1.56
C ALA A 719 3.25 -31.54 1.21
N SER A 720 4.56 -31.63 1.47
CA SER A 720 5.34 -32.86 1.24
C SER A 720 4.89 -34.01 2.16
N LEU A 721 4.62 -33.74 3.44
CA LEU A 721 4.18 -34.79 4.37
C LEU A 721 2.83 -35.36 3.95
N TRP A 722 1.86 -34.50 3.60
CA TRP A 722 0.53 -34.92 3.15
C TRP A 722 0.55 -35.56 1.75
N ALA A 723 1.62 -35.36 1.00
CA ALA A 723 1.89 -36.06 -0.26
C ALA A 723 2.49 -37.47 -0.05
N ASP A 724 2.69 -37.90 1.21
CA ASP A 724 3.39 -39.13 1.62
C ASP A 724 4.90 -39.10 1.33
N TRP A 725 5.51 -37.91 1.41
CA TRP A 725 6.94 -37.67 1.16
C TRP A 725 7.67 -37.22 2.43
N ALA A 726 7.53 -38.01 3.50
CA ALA A 726 8.02 -37.65 4.84
C ALA A 726 9.55 -37.41 4.91
N ASP A 727 10.34 -38.04 4.05
CA ASP A 727 11.79 -37.78 3.92
C ASP A 727 12.11 -36.41 3.33
N ILE A 728 11.31 -35.93 2.37
CA ILE A 728 11.41 -34.55 1.87
C ILE A 728 11.05 -33.58 3.00
N THR A 729 9.99 -33.88 3.75
CA THR A 729 9.62 -33.10 4.93
C THR A 729 10.76 -33.04 5.93
N LYS A 730 11.37 -34.19 6.25
CA LYS A 730 12.54 -34.26 7.14
C LYS A 730 13.68 -33.38 6.62
N ASN A 731 14.05 -33.52 5.34
CA ASN A 731 15.12 -32.73 4.75
C ASN A 731 14.82 -31.22 4.81
N ILE A 732 13.57 -30.80 4.57
CA ILE A 732 13.15 -29.41 4.69
C ILE A 732 13.30 -28.92 6.13
N LEU A 733 12.78 -29.67 7.11
CA LEU A 733 12.85 -29.30 8.52
C LEU A 733 14.30 -29.24 9.03
N ASP A 734 15.15 -30.19 8.63
CA ASP A 734 16.56 -30.24 9.02
C ASP A 734 17.36 -29.10 8.35
N THR A 735 17.18 -28.88 7.04
CA THR A 735 17.88 -27.82 6.28
C THR A 735 17.53 -26.43 6.78
N TYR A 736 16.26 -26.19 7.09
CA TYR A 736 15.74 -24.89 7.50
C TYR A 736 15.50 -24.78 9.01
N GLN A 737 16.15 -25.63 9.81
CA GLN A 737 16.09 -25.60 11.27
C GLN A 737 16.42 -24.22 11.87
N PRO A 738 17.43 -23.46 11.37
CA PRO A 738 17.71 -22.12 11.89
C PRO A 738 16.50 -21.17 11.78
N ILE A 739 15.69 -21.30 10.72
CA ILE A 739 14.50 -20.49 10.51
C ILE A 739 13.34 -20.98 11.38
N THR A 740 13.08 -22.29 11.41
CA THR A 740 11.97 -22.84 12.21
C THR A 740 12.16 -22.67 13.71
N SER A 741 13.42 -22.60 14.19
CA SER A 741 13.74 -22.33 15.59
C SER A 741 13.32 -20.92 16.07
N THR A 742 13.09 -19.98 15.15
CA THR A 742 12.61 -18.61 15.46
C THR A 742 11.10 -18.54 15.72
N ILE A 743 10.36 -19.61 15.41
CA ILE A 743 8.90 -19.64 15.52
C ILE A 743 8.50 -19.74 16.99
N GLU A 744 7.66 -18.82 17.46
CA GLU A 744 7.12 -18.86 18.81
C GLU A 744 6.34 -20.17 19.04
N PRO A 745 6.69 -20.99 20.05
CA PRO A 745 6.10 -22.32 20.24
C PRO A 745 4.58 -22.31 20.42
N ASN A 746 4.02 -21.27 21.03
CA ASN A 746 2.59 -21.19 21.33
C ASN A 746 1.76 -20.56 20.20
N SER A 747 2.42 -20.05 19.16
CA SER A 747 1.76 -19.50 17.99
C SER A 747 1.01 -20.59 17.18
N GLY A 748 0.16 -20.17 16.25
CA GLY A 748 -0.46 -21.11 15.29
C GLY A 748 0.59 -21.89 14.48
N LEU A 749 1.65 -21.19 14.05
CA LEU A 749 2.73 -21.79 13.27
C LEU A 749 3.59 -22.74 14.10
N GLY A 750 3.84 -22.44 15.39
CA GLY A 750 4.54 -23.33 16.32
C GLY A 750 3.77 -24.62 16.61
N ARG A 751 2.44 -24.56 16.62
CA ARG A 751 1.58 -25.76 16.68
C ARG A 751 1.70 -26.61 15.42
N ASP A 752 1.64 -25.99 14.24
CA ASP A 752 1.84 -26.69 12.97
C ASP A 752 3.23 -27.35 12.92
N LEU A 753 4.29 -26.65 13.34
CA LEU A 753 5.65 -27.19 13.38
C LEU A 753 5.74 -28.45 14.25
N ARG A 754 5.20 -28.42 15.48
CA ARG A 754 5.24 -29.60 16.37
C ARG A 754 4.49 -30.79 15.80
N ASP A 755 3.36 -30.55 15.15
CA ASP A 755 2.59 -31.60 14.46
C ASP A 755 3.40 -32.23 13.33
N LEU A 756 4.08 -31.40 12.52
CA LEU A 756 4.95 -31.86 11.44
C LEU A 756 6.16 -32.64 11.96
N GLU A 757 6.91 -32.09 12.91
CA GLU A 757 8.08 -32.76 13.49
C GLU A 757 7.72 -34.14 14.05
N TRP A 758 6.58 -34.23 14.73
CA TRP A 758 6.09 -35.49 15.26
C TRP A 758 5.80 -36.50 14.15
N GLN A 759 4.92 -36.16 13.21
CA GLN A 759 4.49 -37.09 12.16
C GLN A 759 5.68 -37.49 11.28
N THR A 760 6.59 -36.56 10.97
CA THR A 760 7.82 -36.82 10.23
C THR A 760 8.74 -37.77 10.99
N ARG A 761 8.94 -37.60 12.30
CA ARG A 761 9.72 -38.54 13.10
C ARG A 761 9.11 -39.94 13.07
N LEU A 762 7.82 -40.09 13.34
CA LEU A 762 7.17 -41.41 13.30
C LEU A 762 7.29 -42.11 11.93
N ALA A 763 7.25 -41.34 10.85
CA ALA A 763 7.36 -41.87 9.49
C ALA A 763 8.80 -42.22 9.09
N THR A 764 9.81 -41.49 9.58
CA THR A 764 11.21 -41.58 9.10
C THR A 764 12.21 -42.07 10.14
N TRP A 765 11.75 -42.41 11.35
CA TRP A 765 12.63 -42.92 12.40
C TRP A 765 13.19 -44.28 11.99
N PRO A 766 14.51 -44.51 12.12
CA PRO A 766 15.13 -45.75 11.66
C PRO A 766 14.51 -47.01 12.25
N ASN A 767 14.20 -47.01 13.55
CA ASN A 767 13.68 -48.19 14.26
C ASN A 767 12.43 -47.84 15.09
N VAL A 768 11.31 -48.49 14.80
CA VAL A 768 10.05 -48.30 15.54
C VAL A 768 9.57 -49.63 16.08
N VAL A 769 9.33 -49.71 17.39
CA VAL A 769 8.70 -50.86 18.04
C VAL A 769 7.28 -50.50 18.44
N THR A 770 6.33 -51.33 18.03
CA THR A 770 4.89 -51.07 18.19
C THR A 770 4.20 -52.27 18.81
N PRO A 771 4.15 -52.37 20.16
CA PRO A 771 3.16 -53.22 20.82
C PRO A 771 1.75 -52.69 20.55
N SER A 772 0.83 -53.59 20.23
CA SER A 772 -0.58 -53.26 20.09
C SER A 772 -1.46 -54.39 20.58
N HIS A 773 -2.61 -54.00 21.10
CA HIS A 773 -3.66 -54.87 21.60
C HIS A 773 -4.93 -54.58 20.82
N PHE A 774 -5.56 -55.61 20.28
CA PHE A 774 -6.85 -55.54 19.62
C PHE A 774 -7.83 -56.50 20.28
N PHE A 775 -9.06 -56.03 20.43
CA PHE A 775 -10.16 -56.83 20.95
C PHE A 775 -11.39 -56.67 20.06
N SER A 776 -12.08 -57.78 19.81
CA SER A 776 -13.44 -57.74 19.27
C SER A 776 -14.35 -58.78 19.91
N ARG A 777 -15.65 -58.51 19.88
CA ARG A 777 -16.72 -59.36 20.37
C ARG A 777 -17.97 -59.18 19.52
N ASP A 778 -18.64 -60.26 19.18
CA ASP A 778 -19.97 -60.22 18.57
C ASP A 778 -21.11 -60.72 19.49
N SER A 779 -22.34 -60.60 19.00
CA SER A 779 -23.57 -61.10 19.65
C SER A 779 -23.67 -62.63 19.67
N GLU A 780 -22.93 -63.33 18.81
CA GLU A 780 -22.83 -64.80 18.77
C GLU A 780 -21.74 -65.31 19.75
N THR A 781 -21.30 -64.45 20.67
CA THR A 781 -20.27 -64.68 21.68
C THR A 781 -18.88 -64.97 21.12
N PHE A 782 -18.67 -64.80 19.81
CA PHE A 782 -17.34 -64.89 19.23
C PHE A 782 -16.51 -63.71 19.72
N THR A 783 -15.31 -64.01 20.17
CA THR A 783 -14.38 -63.04 20.71
C THR A 783 -13.02 -63.26 20.10
N LYS A 784 -12.33 -62.18 19.75
CA LYS A 784 -10.97 -62.18 19.25
C LYS A 784 -10.14 -61.23 20.10
N LYS A 785 -9.07 -61.74 20.69
CA LYS A 785 -8.00 -60.95 21.29
C LYS A 785 -6.77 -61.12 20.42
N ARG A 786 -6.09 -60.02 20.07
CA ARG A 786 -4.86 -60.06 19.28
C ARG A 786 -3.82 -59.16 19.92
N GLU A 787 -2.69 -59.73 20.25
CA GLU A 787 -1.49 -59.03 20.70
C GLU A 787 -0.49 -59.04 19.55
N LEU A 788 0.05 -57.88 19.20
CA LEU A 788 1.04 -57.75 18.14
C LEU A 788 2.24 -56.98 18.68
N LEU A 789 3.44 -57.49 18.42
CA LEU A 789 4.69 -56.75 18.60
C LEU A 789 5.34 -56.56 17.23
N ASN A 790 5.21 -55.36 16.66
CA ASN A 790 5.81 -55.02 15.37
C ASN A 790 7.13 -54.27 15.58
N TYR A 791 8.21 -54.73 14.94
CA TYR A 791 9.44 -53.99 14.73
C TYR A 791 9.54 -53.55 13.27
N LYS A 792 9.56 -52.24 13.03
CA LYS A 792 9.72 -51.63 11.71
C LYS A 792 11.08 -50.95 11.61
N ARG A 793 11.82 -51.26 10.54
CA ARG A 793 13.04 -50.56 10.15
C ARG A 793 12.83 -49.72 8.90
N TYR A 794 13.00 -48.40 9.03
CA TYR A 794 13.04 -47.46 7.93
C TYR A 794 14.48 -47.36 7.41
N TRP A 795 14.72 -47.81 6.18
CA TRP A 795 16.04 -47.71 5.55
C TRP A 795 16.21 -46.36 4.89
N ASN A 796 15.24 -46.00 4.06
CA ASN A 796 15.15 -44.74 3.32
C ASN A 796 13.75 -44.65 2.69
N GLN A 797 13.53 -43.64 1.85
CA GLN A 797 12.28 -43.44 1.14
C GLN A 797 11.85 -44.63 0.28
N GLN A 798 12.80 -45.34 -0.31
CA GLN A 798 12.56 -46.43 -1.25
C GLN A 798 12.27 -47.77 -0.56
N ALA A 799 12.67 -47.97 0.70
CA ALA A 799 12.58 -49.26 1.36
C ALA A 799 12.30 -49.17 2.87
N GLU A 800 11.35 -49.97 3.33
CA GLU A 800 11.08 -50.28 4.73
C GLU A 800 10.93 -51.78 4.92
N THR A 801 11.41 -52.31 6.03
CA THR A 801 11.25 -53.71 6.42
C THR A 801 10.52 -53.76 7.75
N PHE A 802 9.62 -54.71 7.92
CA PHE A 802 8.98 -54.92 9.21
C PHE A 802 8.89 -56.41 9.54
N VAL A 803 8.95 -56.67 10.84
CA VAL A 803 8.85 -58.00 11.45
C VAL A 803 7.83 -57.92 12.55
N GLU A 804 6.86 -58.84 12.59
CA GLU A 804 5.79 -58.81 13.59
C GLU A 804 5.67 -60.16 14.28
N LEU A 805 5.56 -60.16 15.60
CA LEU A 805 5.10 -61.32 16.38
C LEU A 805 3.61 -61.14 16.63
N ASP A 806 2.81 -62.15 16.28
CA ASP A 806 1.35 -62.10 16.37
C ASP A 806 0.83 -63.23 17.26
N TYR A 807 0.07 -62.88 18.28
CA TYR A 807 -0.67 -63.85 19.10
C TYR A 807 -2.15 -63.52 19.05
N ARG A 808 -2.96 -64.48 18.61
CA ARG A 808 -4.41 -64.35 18.52
C ARG A 808 -5.07 -65.39 19.42
N LYS A 809 -6.09 -64.98 20.16
CA LYS A 809 -6.95 -65.88 20.94
C LYS A 809 -8.39 -65.67 20.50
N TYR A 810 -8.99 -66.75 20.02
CA TYR A 810 -10.39 -66.82 19.66
C TYR A 810 -11.16 -67.62 20.70
N SER A 811 -12.38 -67.19 21.04
CA SER A 811 -13.28 -67.99 21.86
C SER A 811 -14.74 -67.76 21.49
N GLN A 812 -15.57 -68.79 21.60
CA GLN A 812 -17.02 -68.73 21.33
C GLN A 812 -17.77 -69.64 22.30
N TYR A 813 -18.94 -69.19 22.78
CA TYR A 813 -19.83 -69.88 23.73
C TYR A 813 -19.16 -70.37 25.04
N GLN A 814 -17.98 -69.84 25.39
CA GLN A 814 -17.12 -70.32 26.48
C GLN A 814 -16.60 -71.77 26.32
N THR A 815 -17.12 -72.53 25.36
CA THR A 815 -16.78 -73.94 25.11
C THR A 815 -15.69 -74.09 24.06
N PHE A 816 -15.68 -73.22 23.05
CA PHE A 816 -14.72 -73.26 21.95
C PHE A 816 -13.60 -72.26 22.18
N GLY A 817 -12.36 -72.70 21.97
CA GLY A 817 -11.18 -71.86 22.14
C GLY A 817 -10.09 -72.23 21.14
N LEU A 818 -9.51 -71.24 20.48
CA LEU A 818 -8.43 -71.43 19.51
C LEU A 818 -7.34 -70.39 19.77
N ASN A 819 -6.11 -70.83 19.92
CA ASN A 819 -4.96 -69.94 19.99
C ASN A 819 -4.25 -69.95 18.63
N ALA A 820 -3.75 -68.80 18.20
CA ALA A 820 -2.91 -68.70 17.02
C ALA A 820 -1.62 -67.93 17.33
N THR A 821 -0.50 -68.45 16.87
CA THR A 821 0.83 -67.83 17.00
C THR A 821 1.44 -67.69 15.62
N GLY A 822 1.73 -66.46 15.22
CA GLY A 822 2.26 -66.12 13.90
C GLY A 822 3.52 -65.27 13.97
N PHE A 823 4.28 -65.31 12.89
CA PHE A 823 5.44 -64.46 12.66
C PHE A 823 5.37 -63.87 11.27
N ASN A 824 5.37 -62.55 11.17
CA ASN A 824 5.22 -61.85 9.90
C ASN A 824 6.54 -61.22 9.50
N VAL A 825 6.92 -61.37 8.24
CA VAL A 825 8.01 -60.61 7.64
C VAL A 825 7.47 -59.90 6.40
N GLY A 826 7.72 -58.61 6.30
CA GLY A 826 7.26 -57.82 5.17
C GLY A 826 8.22 -56.72 4.76
N GLN A 827 7.99 -56.23 3.54
CA GLN A 827 8.75 -55.17 2.92
C GLN A 827 7.81 -54.19 2.23
N ILE A 828 8.13 -52.90 2.34
CA ILE A 828 7.50 -51.83 1.58
C ILE A 828 8.56 -51.23 0.68
N LEU A 829 8.32 -51.25 -0.63
CA LEU A 829 9.17 -50.69 -1.67
C LEU A 829 8.47 -49.51 -2.33
N ARG A 830 9.19 -48.40 -2.49
CA ARG A 830 8.70 -47.19 -3.17
C ARG A 830 9.65 -46.80 -4.30
N PRO A 831 9.65 -47.54 -5.42
CA PRO A 831 10.60 -47.31 -6.51
C PRO A 831 10.47 -45.91 -7.10
N THR A 832 9.28 -45.31 -6.99
CA THR A 832 9.02 -43.91 -7.31
C THR A 832 8.16 -43.27 -6.21
N ARG A 833 7.97 -41.95 -6.27
CA ARG A 833 7.03 -41.21 -5.41
C ARG A 833 5.56 -41.52 -5.67
N HIS A 834 5.28 -42.23 -6.75
CA HIS A 834 3.93 -42.52 -7.23
C HIS A 834 3.56 -43.99 -7.06
N ILE A 835 4.51 -44.87 -6.76
CA ILE A 835 4.28 -46.32 -6.67
C ILE A 835 4.74 -46.79 -5.30
N THR A 836 3.84 -47.44 -4.55
CA THR A 836 4.16 -48.19 -3.35
C THR A 836 3.83 -49.65 -3.59
N LEU A 837 4.77 -50.53 -3.34
CA LEU A 837 4.61 -51.98 -3.36
C LEU A 837 4.81 -52.47 -1.94
N ARG A 838 3.89 -53.25 -1.41
CA ARG A 838 4.05 -53.88 -0.10
C ARG A 838 3.79 -55.37 -0.24
N GLY A 839 4.65 -56.16 0.39
CA GLY A 839 4.56 -57.61 0.44
C GLY A 839 4.80 -58.08 1.85
N GLN A 840 4.06 -59.08 2.31
CA GLN A 840 4.31 -59.76 3.58
C GLN A 840 3.93 -61.23 3.50
N ILE A 841 4.63 -62.04 4.29
CA ILE A 841 4.36 -63.46 4.50
C ILE A 841 4.19 -63.70 6.00
N GLU A 842 3.27 -64.61 6.34
CA GLU A 842 2.88 -64.94 7.71
C GLU A 842 2.68 -66.46 7.82
N PRO A 843 3.72 -67.23 8.18
CA PRO A 843 3.52 -68.53 8.81
C PRO A 843 2.79 -68.34 10.15
N ILE A 844 1.64 -68.98 10.30
CA ILE A 844 0.85 -68.95 11.53
C ILE A 844 0.44 -70.37 11.91
N GLU A 845 0.48 -70.68 13.19
CA GLU A 845 0.02 -71.93 13.76
C GLU A 845 -1.26 -71.67 14.55
N PHE A 846 -2.32 -72.44 14.26
CA PHE A 846 -3.57 -72.48 15.01
C PHE A 846 -3.62 -73.77 15.82
N ASN A 847 -3.81 -73.64 17.12
CA ASN A 847 -3.91 -74.74 18.08
C ASN A 847 -5.26 -74.71 18.78
N ASP A 848 -6.09 -75.73 18.50
CA ASP A 848 -7.41 -75.86 19.10
C ASP A 848 -7.29 -76.28 20.58
N THR A 849 -7.84 -75.43 21.45
CA THR A 849 -7.86 -75.63 22.90
C THR A 849 -9.19 -76.19 23.40
N THR A 850 -10.12 -76.47 22.50
CA THR A 850 -11.41 -77.10 22.79
C THR A 850 -11.17 -78.52 23.30
N ALA A 851 -11.76 -78.88 24.44
CA ALA A 851 -11.43 -80.13 25.17
C ALA A 851 -11.59 -81.43 24.35
N PHE A 852 -12.33 -81.40 23.24
CA PHE A 852 -12.71 -82.58 22.44
C PHE A 852 -12.25 -82.51 20.97
N GLN A 853 -11.60 -81.43 20.52
CA GLN A 853 -11.09 -81.26 19.16
C GLN A 853 -9.65 -80.77 19.26
N ARG A 854 -8.67 -81.66 19.03
CA ARG A 854 -7.24 -81.32 19.06
C ARG A 854 -6.69 -81.36 17.65
N ASN A 855 -7.05 -80.37 16.84
CA ASN A 855 -6.47 -80.19 15.52
C ASN A 855 -5.43 -79.06 15.56
N HIS A 856 -4.33 -79.27 14.82
CA HIS A 856 -3.30 -78.25 14.58
C HIS A 856 -3.36 -77.87 13.11
N TRP A 857 -3.34 -76.58 12.81
CA TRP A 857 -3.40 -76.07 11.45
C TRP A 857 -2.37 -74.97 11.23
N THR A 858 -1.49 -75.14 10.24
CA THR A 858 -0.36 -74.22 10.00
C THR A 858 -0.39 -73.61 8.59
N PRO A 859 -1.36 -72.75 8.26
CA PRO A 859 -1.42 -72.15 6.94
C PRO A 859 -0.30 -71.10 6.76
N LEU A 860 0.26 -71.04 5.55
CA LEU A 860 1.05 -69.89 5.11
C LEU A 860 0.12 -68.81 4.55
N LEU A 861 0.01 -67.70 5.27
CA LEU A 861 -0.71 -66.50 4.85
C LEU A 861 0.25 -65.51 4.18
N TRP A 862 -0.29 -64.65 3.33
CA TRP A 862 0.51 -63.63 2.65
C TRP A 862 -0.37 -62.53 2.08
N SER A 863 0.21 -61.35 1.89
CA SER A 863 -0.44 -60.29 1.11
C SER A 863 0.58 -59.55 0.27
N ALA A 864 0.19 -59.19 -0.95
CA ALA A 864 0.90 -58.24 -1.78
C ALA A 864 -0.07 -57.16 -2.25
N ASP A 865 0.29 -55.90 -2.02
CA ASP A 865 -0.45 -54.75 -2.48
C ASP A 865 0.44 -53.80 -3.29
N SER A 866 -0.17 -53.14 -4.26
CA SER A 866 0.46 -52.13 -5.09
C SER A 866 -0.47 -50.92 -5.15
N ASN A 867 0.06 -49.73 -4.85
CA ASN A 867 -0.66 -48.48 -4.93
C ASN A 867 0.05 -47.53 -5.88
N TYR A 868 -0.64 -47.15 -6.96
CA TYR A 868 -0.19 -46.16 -7.93
C TYR A 868 -0.98 -44.86 -7.80
N LYS A 869 -0.32 -43.79 -7.37
CA LYS A 869 -0.87 -42.45 -7.16
C LYS A 869 -0.09 -41.42 -8.00
N PRO A 870 -0.39 -41.28 -9.30
CA PRO A 870 0.32 -40.35 -10.20
C PRO A 870 0.14 -38.88 -9.84
N ASN A 871 -0.99 -38.53 -9.21
CA ASN A 871 -1.32 -37.18 -8.79
C ASN A 871 -2.34 -37.20 -7.64
N ASP A 872 -2.80 -36.03 -7.22
CA ASP A 872 -3.78 -35.90 -6.13
C ASP A 872 -5.22 -36.30 -6.51
N PHE A 873 -5.50 -36.48 -7.80
CA PHE A 873 -6.85 -36.72 -8.31
C PHE A 873 -7.17 -38.20 -8.45
N VAL A 874 -6.18 -39.07 -8.65
CA VAL A 874 -6.40 -40.48 -8.95
C VAL A 874 -5.41 -41.36 -8.18
N SER A 875 -5.92 -42.46 -7.60
CA SER A 875 -5.13 -43.55 -7.03
C SER A 875 -5.69 -44.89 -7.48
N LEU A 876 -4.83 -45.79 -7.96
CA LEU A 876 -5.17 -47.17 -8.29
C LEU A 876 -4.48 -48.09 -7.29
N GLN A 877 -5.25 -48.95 -6.62
CA GLN A 877 -4.72 -49.96 -5.72
C GLN A 877 -5.05 -51.36 -6.24
N LEU A 878 -4.05 -52.23 -6.25
CA LEU A 878 -4.18 -53.65 -6.49
C LEU A 878 -3.85 -54.38 -5.19
N LEU A 879 -4.68 -55.33 -4.80
CA LEU A 879 -4.49 -56.15 -3.61
C LEU A 879 -4.65 -57.62 -4.01
N THR A 880 -3.70 -58.44 -3.61
CA THR A 880 -3.83 -59.89 -3.59
C THR A 880 -3.42 -60.40 -2.23
N GLN A 881 -4.27 -61.18 -1.57
CA GLN A 881 -3.95 -61.70 -0.25
C GLN A 881 -4.55 -63.08 -0.02
N LYS A 882 -3.85 -63.91 0.75
CA LYS A 882 -4.33 -65.16 1.28
C LYS A 882 -4.44 -65.05 2.80
N ASP A 883 -5.63 -65.29 3.33
CA ASP A 883 -5.97 -65.17 4.75
C ASP A 883 -6.81 -66.36 5.21
N VAL A 884 -7.06 -66.50 6.51
CA VAL A 884 -8.00 -67.47 7.07
C VAL A 884 -9.40 -66.88 7.22
N LEU A 885 -10.43 -67.71 7.10
CA LEU A 885 -11.79 -67.26 7.40
C LEU A 885 -12.07 -67.45 8.90
N GLU A 886 -12.34 -66.35 9.61
CA GLU A 886 -12.40 -66.34 11.07
C GLU A 886 -13.79 -66.73 11.63
N THR A 887 -14.14 -68.01 11.51
CA THR A 887 -15.28 -68.62 12.22
C THR A 887 -14.86 -69.99 12.75
N PHE A 888 -15.38 -70.44 13.91
CA PHE A 888 -15.03 -71.76 14.44
C PHE A 888 -15.30 -72.92 13.47
N PRO A 889 -16.43 -72.96 12.74
CA PRO A 889 -16.63 -73.98 11.72
C PRO A 889 -15.63 -73.87 10.55
N ALA A 890 -15.19 -72.66 10.18
CA ALA A 890 -14.16 -72.49 9.15
C ALA A 890 -12.78 -72.92 9.64
N PHE A 891 -12.43 -72.66 10.91
CA PHE A 891 -11.19 -73.16 11.52
C PHE A 891 -11.15 -74.68 11.56
N ALA A 892 -12.24 -75.33 11.97
CA ALA A 892 -12.34 -76.80 12.03
C ALA A 892 -12.21 -77.46 10.64
N ASN A 893 -12.54 -76.74 9.58
CA ASN A 893 -12.43 -77.19 8.19
C ASN A 893 -11.27 -76.54 7.42
N GLU A 894 -10.33 -75.90 8.12
CA GLU A 894 -9.10 -75.32 7.55
C GLU A 894 -9.35 -74.37 6.35
N ILE A 895 -10.41 -73.58 6.42
CA ILE A 895 -10.85 -72.75 5.29
C ILE A 895 -9.98 -71.50 5.18
N THR A 896 -9.25 -71.42 4.07
CA THR A 896 -8.53 -70.20 3.66
C THR A 896 -9.29 -69.44 2.60
N THR A 897 -8.99 -68.15 2.48
CA THR A 897 -9.51 -67.28 1.43
C THR A 897 -8.35 -66.69 0.64
N THR A 898 -8.51 -66.54 -0.67
CA THR A 898 -7.62 -65.79 -1.55
C THR A 898 -8.40 -64.66 -2.20
N GLN A 899 -8.09 -63.43 -1.84
CA GLN A 899 -8.74 -62.22 -2.32
C GLN A 899 -7.89 -61.57 -3.40
N TYR A 900 -8.54 -61.15 -4.48
CA TYR A 900 -8.00 -60.25 -5.49
C TYR A 900 -8.89 -59.02 -5.52
N ALA A 901 -8.33 -57.81 -5.38
CA ALA A 901 -9.10 -56.58 -5.46
C ALA A 901 -8.37 -55.52 -6.29
N THR A 902 -9.16 -54.73 -7.00
CA THR A 902 -8.72 -53.53 -7.71
C THR A 902 -9.59 -52.37 -7.26
N SER A 903 -8.97 -51.35 -6.69
CA SER A 903 -9.64 -50.16 -6.18
C SER A 903 -9.18 -48.92 -6.93
N LEU A 904 -10.11 -48.05 -7.28
CA LEU A 904 -9.89 -46.76 -7.90
C LEU A 904 -10.46 -45.67 -7.00
N LEU A 905 -9.59 -44.78 -6.53
CA LEU A 905 -9.95 -43.56 -5.83
C LEU A 905 -9.84 -42.38 -6.80
N VAL A 906 -10.89 -41.59 -6.92
CA VAL A 906 -10.94 -40.36 -7.72
C VAL A 906 -11.40 -39.20 -6.86
N ASN A 907 -10.67 -38.08 -6.91
CA ASN A 907 -11.00 -36.83 -6.22
C ASN A 907 -11.29 -35.74 -7.27
N PRO A 908 -12.40 -35.80 -8.02
CA PRO A 908 -12.60 -34.95 -9.20
C PRO A 908 -12.79 -33.47 -8.82
N LEU A 909 -13.42 -33.23 -7.68
CA LEU A 909 -13.69 -31.92 -7.12
C LEU A 909 -13.08 -31.83 -5.72
N PRO A 910 -12.80 -30.62 -5.23
CA PRO A 910 -12.47 -30.44 -3.83
C PRO A 910 -13.54 -30.99 -2.93
N TYR A 911 -13.09 -31.56 -1.81
CA TYR A 911 -13.96 -32.11 -0.76
C TYR A 911 -14.78 -33.33 -1.19
N VAL A 912 -14.74 -33.72 -2.46
CA VAL A 912 -15.44 -34.89 -3.00
C VAL A 912 -14.44 -36.00 -3.27
N LYS A 913 -14.64 -37.15 -2.63
CA LYS A 913 -13.86 -38.37 -2.87
C LYS A 913 -14.80 -39.47 -3.34
N LEU A 914 -14.47 -40.10 -4.46
CA LEU A 914 -15.17 -41.25 -5.00
C LEU A 914 -14.22 -42.44 -4.93
N ASN A 915 -14.60 -43.49 -4.22
CA ASN A 915 -13.81 -44.71 -4.11
C ASN A 915 -14.63 -45.88 -4.62
N GLY A 916 -14.11 -46.62 -5.59
CA GLY A 916 -14.72 -47.83 -6.12
C GLY A 916 -13.75 -48.99 -6.05
N SER A 917 -14.21 -50.18 -5.70
CA SER A 917 -13.40 -51.40 -5.66
C SER A 917 -14.19 -52.56 -6.23
N LEU A 918 -13.53 -53.36 -7.05
CA LEU A 918 -14.01 -54.66 -7.51
C LEU A 918 -13.13 -55.72 -6.87
N TYR A 919 -13.75 -56.76 -6.32
CA TYR A 919 -12.99 -57.85 -5.71
C TYR A 919 -13.58 -59.21 -6.01
N LYS A 920 -12.69 -60.20 -5.99
CA LYS A 920 -13.02 -61.62 -6.06
C LYS A 920 -12.35 -62.34 -4.90
N LEU A 921 -13.13 -63.12 -4.16
CA LEU A 921 -12.68 -63.89 -3.01
C LEU A 921 -12.89 -65.37 -3.34
N ASN A 922 -11.83 -66.15 -3.43
CA ASN A 922 -11.92 -67.60 -3.59
C ASN A 922 -11.68 -68.27 -2.25
N MET A 923 -12.56 -69.15 -1.81
CA MET A 923 -12.37 -69.95 -0.61
C MET A 923 -11.82 -71.34 -0.98
N SER A 924 -11.10 -71.97 -0.06
CA SER A 924 -10.58 -73.34 -0.26
C SER A 924 -11.68 -74.41 -0.31
N ASP A 925 -12.88 -74.12 0.20
CA ASP A 925 -14.05 -75.00 0.17
C ASP A 925 -14.85 -74.91 -1.15
N THR A 926 -14.22 -74.46 -2.24
CA THR A 926 -14.78 -74.23 -3.58
C THR A 926 -15.73 -73.03 -3.72
N ASN A 927 -16.08 -72.33 -2.63
CA ASN A 927 -16.88 -71.13 -2.73
C ASN A 927 -16.10 -69.99 -3.41
N SER A 928 -16.83 -69.11 -4.07
CA SER A 928 -16.26 -67.91 -4.68
C SER A 928 -17.24 -66.76 -4.58
N ARG A 929 -16.75 -65.63 -4.08
CA ARG A 929 -17.49 -64.37 -4.01
C ARG A 929 -16.97 -63.40 -5.05
N ASN A 930 -17.88 -62.79 -5.80
CA ASN A 930 -17.56 -61.59 -6.56
C ASN A 930 -18.31 -60.44 -5.93
N GLY A 931 -17.64 -59.33 -5.70
CA GLY A 931 -18.25 -58.19 -5.05
C GLY A 931 -17.66 -56.87 -5.52
N TYR A 932 -18.34 -55.83 -5.10
CA TYR A 932 -17.89 -54.47 -5.28
C TYR A 932 -18.16 -53.64 -4.03
N PHE A 933 -17.41 -52.55 -3.93
CA PHE A 933 -17.59 -51.52 -2.93
C PHE A 933 -17.53 -50.18 -3.66
N THR A 934 -18.49 -49.30 -3.42
CA THR A 934 -18.39 -47.90 -3.83
C THR A 934 -18.70 -46.99 -2.66
N SER A 935 -18.03 -45.85 -2.62
CA SER A 935 -18.35 -44.80 -1.67
C SER A 935 -18.13 -43.43 -2.26
N ALA A 936 -18.97 -42.49 -1.83
CA ALA A 936 -18.85 -41.07 -2.14
C ALA A 936 -18.77 -40.31 -0.83
N SER A 937 -17.68 -39.57 -0.63
CA SER A 937 -17.47 -38.75 0.57
C SER A 937 -17.47 -37.28 0.20
N LEU A 938 -18.14 -36.47 1.02
CA LEU A 938 -18.20 -35.01 0.93
C LEU A 938 -17.75 -34.40 2.27
N LEU A 939 -16.70 -33.59 2.27
CA LEU A 939 -16.31 -32.78 3.42
C LEU A 939 -17.22 -31.54 3.50
N ILE A 940 -18.23 -31.61 4.37
CA ILE A 940 -19.30 -30.61 4.50
C ILE A 940 -18.79 -29.36 5.22
N LEU A 941 -18.13 -29.55 6.37
CA LEU A 941 -17.57 -28.46 7.18
C LEU A 941 -16.08 -28.71 7.41
N PRO A 942 -15.19 -28.19 6.55
CA PRO A 942 -13.75 -28.45 6.65
C PRO A 942 -13.13 -27.98 7.98
N ASP A 943 -13.61 -26.88 8.56
CA ASP A 943 -13.14 -26.36 9.85
C ASP A 943 -13.35 -27.33 11.02
N LEU A 944 -14.41 -28.13 10.95
CA LEU A 944 -14.73 -29.16 11.93
C LEU A 944 -14.22 -30.55 11.50
N GLY A 945 -13.73 -30.69 10.26
CA GLY A 945 -13.45 -31.98 9.65
C GLY A 945 -14.71 -32.85 9.48
N LEU A 946 -15.90 -32.24 9.36
CA LEU A 946 -17.16 -32.98 9.22
C LEU A 946 -17.34 -33.50 7.79
N THR A 947 -17.32 -34.81 7.64
CA THR A 947 -17.46 -35.54 6.38
C THR A 947 -18.72 -36.38 6.37
N ALA A 948 -19.49 -36.34 5.29
CA ALA A 948 -20.55 -37.30 5.02
C ALA A 948 -20.10 -38.30 3.96
N THR A 949 -20.34 -39.59 4.20
CA THR A 949 -19.95 -40.66 3.30
C THR A 949 -21.13 -41.58 3.02
N GLY A 950 -21.54 -41.65 1.75
CA GLY A 950 -22.43 -42.70 1.26
C GLY A 950 -21.61 -43.93 0.89
N VAL A 951 -22.03 -45.11 1.34
CA VAL A 951 -21.37 -46.38 1.07
C VAL A 951 -22.37 -47.36 0.47
N LEU A 952 -21.97 -48.04 -0.59
CA LEU A 952 -22.66 -49.17 -1.19
C LEU A 952 -21.68 -50.34 -1.30
N ARG A 953 -22.08 -51.50 -0.81
CA ARG A 953 -21.30 -52.73 -0.93
C ARG A 953 -22.21 -53.85 -1.39
N GLU A 954 -21.72 -54.71 -2.25
CA GLU A 954 -22.45 -55.90 -2.67
C GLU A 954 -21.50 -57.05 -2.93
N TYR A 955 -21.94 -58.27 -2.62
CA TYR A 955 -21.30 -59.48 -3.13
C TYR A 955 -22.32 -60.57 -3.41
N SER A 956 -21.94 -61.49 -4.29
CA SER A 956 -22.70 -62.71 -4.59
C SER A 956 -21.82 -63.93 -4.48
N ASN A 957 -22.43 -65.06 -4.12
CA ASN A 957 -21.76 -66.34 -3.91
C ASN A 957 -22.25 -67.37 -4.92
N LYS A 958 -21.36 -68.29 -5.30
CA LYS A 958 -21.70 -69.45 -6.14
C LYS A 958 -22.17 -70.67 -5.35
N PHE A 959 -21.72 -70.79 -4.11
CA PHE A 959 -21.98 -71.92 -3.23
C PHE A 959 -22.35 -71.41 -1.84
N ARG A 960 -23.30 -72.08 -1.19
CA ARG A 960 -23.64 -71.83 0.21
C ARG A 960 -22.83 -72.77 1.08
N SER A 961 -21.82 -72.21 1.75
CA SER A 961 -21.04 -72.96 2.74
C SER A 961 -21.81 -73.01 4.08
N PRO A 962 -21.85 -74.17 4.76
CA PRO A 962 -22.36 -74.25 6.12
C PRO A 962 -21.37 -73.69 7.16
N ASN A 963 -20.12 -73.45 6.77
CA ASN A 963 -19.04 -73.12 7.70
C ASN A 963 -18.95 -71.63 8.07
N TYR A 964 -19.71 -70.77 7.38
CA TYR A 964 -19.68 -69.33 7.56
C TYR A 964 -20.87 -68.64 6.90
N PHE A 965 -21.10 -67.36 7.26
CA PHE A 965 -22.15 -66.56 6.65
C PHE A 965 -21.94 -66.41 5.13
N SER A 966 -22.72 -67.14 4.33
CA SER A 966 -22.54 -67.26 2.87
C SER A 966 -23.86 -67.18 2.09
N PRO A 967 -24.61 -66.07 2.17
CA PRO A 967 -25.86 -65.91 1.41
C PRO A 967 -25.58 -65.88 -0.10
N HIS A 968 -26.55 -66.26 -0.94
CA HIS A 968 -26.45 -66.12 -2.39
C HIS A 968 -26.11 -64.68 -2.81
N ARG A 969 -26.74 -63.68 -2.17
CA ARG A 969 -26.47 -62.26 -2.39
C ARG A 969 -26.51 -61.47 -1.09
N TYR A 970 -25.58 -60.54 -0.94
CA TYR A 970 -25.55 -59.53 0.14
C TYR A 970 -25.37 -58.16 -0.47
N LYS A 971 -26.17 -57.19 -0.04
CA LYS A 971 -26.04 -55.78 -0.40
C LYS A 971 -26.19 -54.92 0.85
N GLU A 972 -25.38 -53.89 0.96
CA GLU A 972 -25.39 -52.96 2.09
C GLU A 972 -25.31 -51.52 1.59
N GLN A 973 -26.15 -50.68 2.17
CA GLN A 973 -26.20 -49.24 1.89
C GLN A 973 -26.11 -48.49 3.21
N LYS A 974 -25.18 -47.55 3.32
CA LYS A 974 -24.93 -46.78 4.55
C LYS A 974 -24.69 -45.31 4.25
N VAL A 975 -25.08 -44.45 5.18
CA VAL A 975 -24.66 -43.05 5.23
C VAL A 975 -23.97 -42.84 6.57
N LEU A 976 -22.73 -42.38 6.50
CA LEU A 976 -21.86 -42.14 7.65
C LEU A 976 -21.57 -40.65 7.78
N LEU A 977 -21.53 -40.16 9.00
CA LEU A 977 -21.00 -38.86 9.36
C LEU A 977 -19.72 -39.09 10.16
N LYS A 978 -18.65 -38.40 9.81
CA LYS A 978 -17.37 -38.42 10.51
C LYS A 978 -16.96 -37.01 10.88
N LEU A 979 -16.68 -36.78 12.15
CA LEU A 979 -16.08 -35.57 12.70
C LEU A 979 -14.62 -35.88 13.05
N GLY A 980 -13.67 -35.14 12.50
CA GLY A 980 -12.24 -35.31 12.82
C GLY A 980 -11.60 -33.98 13.18
N ARG A 981 -10.96 -33.88 14.35
CA ARG A 981 -10.38 -32.61 14.81
C ARG A 981 -9.06 -32.81 15.57
N ARG A 982 -8.27 -31.74 15.59
CA ARG A 982 -7.09 -31.60 16.44
C ARG A 982 -7.49 -31.17 17.85
N LEU A 983 -6.94 -31.83 18.86
CA LEU A 983 -6.96 -31.44 20.26
C LEU A 983 -5.57 -30.88 20.62
N GLY A 984 -5.48 -29.60 20.92
CA GLY A 984 -4.18 -28.95 21.15
C GLY A 984 -3.32 -28.87 19.89
N ALA A 985 -2.02 -29.12 20.02
CA ALA A 985 -1.06 -29.00 18.90
C ALA A 985 -0.91 -30.30 18.09
N THR A 986 -0.93 -31.45 18.77
CA THR A 986 -0.44 -32.73 18.21
C THR A 986 -1.38 -33.90 18.42
N TRP A 987 -2.48 -33.75 19.16
CA TRP A 987 -3.44 -34.84 19.31
C TRP A 987 -4.53 -34.72 18.26
N HIS A 988 -4.91 -35.83 17.64
CA HIS A 988 -6.03 -35.91 16.72
C HIS A 988 -7.06 -36.87 17.30
N TYR A 989 -8.33 -36.56 17.13
CA TYR A 989 -9.41 -37.48 17.42
C TYR A 989 -10.41 -37.48 16.28
N TYR A 990 -11.16 -38.57 16.17
CA TYR A 990 -12.32 -38.63 15.32
C TYR A 990 -13.48 -39.34 16.00
N LEU A 991 -14.68 -38.97 15.60
CA LEU A 991 -15.93 -39.63 15.90
C LEU A 991 -16.58 -39.93 14.56
N ASP A 992 -17.07 -41.14 14.36
CA ASP A 992 -17.92 -41.44 13.21
C ASP A 992 -19.18 -42.20 13.64
N GLY A 993 -20.20 -42.13 12.81
CA GLY A 993 -21.40 -42.90 13.01
C GLY A 993 -22.39 -42.70 11.89
N GLY A 994 -23.33 -43.63 11.78
CA GLY A 994 -24.24 -43.63 10.67
C GLY A 994 -25.25 -44.73 10.71
N LEU A 995 -26.18 -44.63 9.77
CA LEU A 995 -27.31 -45.52 9.61
C LEU A 995 -27.22 -46.15 8.22
N GLY A 996 -27.79 -47.34 8.09
CA GLY A 996 -27.86 -48.02 6.82
C GLY A 996 -28.91 -49.10 6.81
N ARG A 997 -28.89 -49.88 5.73
CA ARG A 997 -29.73 -51.04 5.53
C ARG A 997 -28.93 -52.10 4.78
N GLN A 998 -29.04 -53.33 5.24
CA GLN A 998 -28.54 -54.50 4.53
C GLN A 998 -29.70 -55.25 3.89
N TYR A 999 -29.38 -55.97 2.81
CA TYR A 999 -30.29 -56.77 2.02
C TYR A 999 -29.61 -58.13 1.79
N ILE A 1000 -30.27 -59.20 2.17
CA ILE A 1000 -29.74 -60.56 2.14
C ILE A 1000 -30.69 -61.43 1.35
N THR A 1001 -30.18 -62.07 0.29
CA THR A 1001 -30.88 -63.11 -0.46
C THR A 1001 -30.22 -64.44 -0.09
N PRO A 1002 -30.84 -65.30 0.73
CA PRO A 1002 -30.19 -66.50 1.24
C PRO A 1002 -29.92 -67.53 0.13
N GLU A 1003 -30.95 -67.92 -0.63
CA GLU A 1003 -30.86 -68.79 -1.81
C GLU A 1003 -31.24 -68.06 -3.12
N PRO A 1004 -30.86 -68.56 -4.31
CA PRO A 1004 -31.21 -67.94 -5.60
C PRO A 1004 -32.72 -67.69 -5.82
N ASN A 1005 -33.56 -68.53 -5.21
CA ASN A 1005 -35.03 -68.47 -5.33
C ASN A 1005 -35.73 -67.83 -4.11
N ASP A 1006 -34.98 -67.44 -3.08
CA ASP A 1006 -35.55 -66.85 -1.87
C ASP A 1006 -35.88 -65.37 -2.04
N GLN A 1007 -36.82 -64.89 -1.23
CA GLN A 1007 -37.07 -63.45 -1.13
C GLN A 1007 -35.87 -62.75 -0.47
N THR A 1008 -35.55 -61.56 -0.98
CA THR A 1008 -34.51 -60.71 -0.38
C THR A 1008 -35.06 -60.05 0.87
N VAL A 1009 -34.48 -60.34 2.03
CA VAL A 1009 -34.85 -59.71 3.30
C VAL A 1009 -33.97 -58.51 3.56
N SER A 1010 -34.49 -57.48 4.24
CA SER A 1010 -33.74 -56.28 4.57
C SER A 1010 -33.79 -55.95 6.05
N SER A 1011 -32.70 -55.43 6.60
CA SER A 1011 -32.65 -55.00 8.00
C SER A 1011 -31.83 -53.71 8.19
N PRO A 1012 -32.23 -52.82 9.12
CA PRO A 1012 -31.47 -51.62 9.41
C PRO A 1012 -30.12 -51.93 10.06
N THR A 1013 -29.13 -51.09 9.79
CA THR A 1013 -27.80 -51.13 10.39
C THR A 1013 -27.46 -49.79 11.03
N ILE A 1014 -26.77 -49.81 12.16
CA ILE A 1014 -26.29 -48.63 12.88
C ILE A 1014 -24.82 -48.88 13.19
N GLN A 1015 -23.98 -47.89 12.95
CA GLN A 1015 -22.59 -47.95 13.39
C GLN A 1015 -22.17 -46.64 14.04
N TRP A 1016 -21.24 -46.73 14.97
CA TRP A 1016 -20.50 -45.58 15.46
C TRP A 1016 -19.10 -46.01 15.90
N GLY A 1017 -18.17 -45.07 15.87
CA GLY A 1017 -16.79 -45.28 16.26
C GLY A 1017 -16.14 -44.01 16.76
N MET A 1018 -15.06 -44.18 17.50
CA MET A 1018 -14.20 -43.10 17.95
C MET A 1018 -12.74 -43.54 17.89
N GLY A 1019 -11.84 -42.58 17.71
CA GLY A 1019 -10.42 -42.81 17.83
C GLY A 1019 -9.66 -41.57 18.25
N ILE A 1020 -8.49 -41.78 18.82
CA ILE A 1020 -7.57 -40.74 19.27
C ILE A 1020 -6.14 -41.19 18.99
N ASN A 1021 -5.29 -40.29 18.51
CA ASN A 1021 -3.87 -40.55 18.32
C ASN A 1021 -3.05 -39.29 18.61
N GLY A 1022 -1.85 -39.47 19.15
CA GLY A 1022 -0.97 -38.36 19.49
C GLY A 1022 0.29 -38.78 20.25
N PRO A 1023 1.25 -37.85 20.43
CA PRO A 1023 2.46 -38.10 21.21
C PRO A 1023 2.21 -38.04 22.72
N ILE A 1024 2.70 -39.06 23.44
CA ILE A 1024 2.88 -39.01 24.90
C ILE A 1024 4.22 -38.30 25.21
N SER A 1025 5.27 -38.61 24.46
CA SER A 1025 6.59 -37.99 24.56
C SER A 1025 7.20 -37.79 23.17
N LYS A 1026 8.45 -37.29 23.09
CA LYS A 1026 9.17 -37.15 21.81
C LYS A 1026 9.43 -38.48 21.09
N CYS A 1027 9.43 -39.59 21.82
CA CYS A 1027 9.75 -40.93 21.32
C CYS A 1027 8.62 -41.96 21.53
N LEU A 1028 7.49 -41.57 22.13
CA LEU A 1028 6.39 -42.48 22.43
C LEU A 1028 5.07 -41.90 21.93
N PHE A 1029 4.38 -42.66 21.07
CA PHE A 1029 3.09 -42.27 20.49
C PHE A 1029 2.01 -43.26 20.82
N PHE A 1030 0.81 -42.76 21.08
CA PHE A 1030 -0.34 -43.54 21.43
C PHE A 1030 -1.42 -43.41 20.38
N THR A 1031 -2.05 -44.54 20.06
CA THR A 1031 -3.26 -44.59 19.24
C THR A 1031 -4.26 -45.49 19.95
N ALA A 1032 -5.52 -45.07 20.00
CA ALA A 1032 -6.62 -45.89 20.46
C ALA A 1032 -7.85 -45.67 19.57
N TYR A 1033 -8.61 -46.73 19.35
CA TYR A 1033 -9.90 -46.64 18.68
C TYR A 1033 -10.88 -47.68 19.20
N TYR A 1034 -12.16 -47.38 19.06
CA TYR A 1034 -13.27 -48.26 19.40
C TYR A 1034 -14.42 -48.03 18.42
N ALA A 1035 -15.11 -49.09 18.04
CA ALA A 1035 -16.26 -49.04 17.17
C ALA A 1035 -17.31 -50.08 17.57
N HIS A 1036 -18.56 -49.73 17.30
CA HIS A 1036 -19.73 -50.52 17.60
C HIS A 1036 -20.63 -50.54 16.37
N LEU A 1037 -20.87 -51.74 15.84
CA LEU A 1037 -21.81 -52.01 14.77
C LEU A 1037 -22.98 -52.80 15.35
N ARG A 1038 -24.20 -52.39 15.00
CA ARG A 1038 -25.43 -53.15 15.26
C ARG A 1038 -26.20 -53.30 13.97
N GLN A 1039 -26.66 -54.52 13.72
CA GLN A 1039 -27.49 -54.89 12.59
C GLN A 1039 -28.72 -55.57 13.16
N ALA A 1040 -29.90 -55.05 12.84
CA ALA A 1040 -31.12 -55.77 13.18
C ALA A 1040 -31.15 -57.09 12.40
N SER A 1041 -31.76 -58.13 12.97
CA SER A 1041 -31.79 -59.41 12.27
C SER A 1041 -32.56 -59.32 10.95
N ALA A 1042 -32.00 -59.89 9.89
CA ALA A 1042 -32.66 -60.02 8.59
C ALA A 1042 -33.45 -61.33 8.48
N PHE A 1043 -33.50 -62.16 9.53
CA PHE A 1043 -34.20 -63.43 9.54
C PHE A 1043 -35.25 -63.42 10.65
N ILE A 1044 -36.46 -63.92 10.34
CA ILE A 1044 -37.55 -64.04 11.31
C ILE A 1044 -37.09 -64.97 12.43
N ASN A 1045 -37.20 -64.53 13.70
CA ASN A 1045 -36.78 -65.24 14.92
C ASN A 1045 -35.26 -65.39 15.15
N SER A 1046 -34.41 -64.69 14.41
CA SER A 1046 -32.97 -64.63 14.71
C SER A 1046 -32.64 -63.40 15.58
N PRO A 1047 -31.67 -63.48 16.51
CA PRO A 1047 -31.24 -62.32 17.28
C PRO A 1047 -30.59 -61.25 16.38
N ASP A 1048 -30.60 -60.01 16.85
CA ASP A 1048 -29.82 -58.93 16.24
C ASP A 1048 -28.32 -59.28 16.25
N TYR A 1049 -27.61 -58.91 15.19
CA TYR A 1049 -26.17 -59.05 15.14
C TYR A 1049 -25.48 -57.78 15.65
N THR A 1050 -24.67 -57.87 16.68
CA THR A 1050 -23.83 -56.76 17.17
C THR A 1050 -22.37 -57.14 17.07
N TYR A 1051 -21.51 -56.21 16.65
CA TYR A 1051 -20.07 -56.39 16.60
C TYR A 1051 -19.38 -55.17 17.21
N GLN A 1052 -18.59 -55.40 18.25
CA GLN A 1052 -17.81 -54.39 18.95
C GLN A 1052 -16.34 -54.71 18.76
N TYR A 1053 -15.55 -53.70 18.44
CA TYR A 1053 -14.11 -53.88 18.31
C TYR A 1053 -13.34 -52.62 18.66
N GLY A 1054 -12.11 -52.78 19.10
CA GLY A 1054 -11.23 -51.67 19.40
C GLY A 1054 -9.80 -52.13 19.52
N GLY A 1055 -8.89 -51.17 19.58
CA GLY A 1055 -7.48 -51.46 19.77
C GLY A 1055 -6.71 -50.27 20.32
N ILE A 1056 -5.56 -50.58 20.91
CA ILE A 1056 -4.58 -49.62 21.38
C ILE A 1056 -3.21 -49.98 20.80
N SER A 1057 -2.41 -48.98 20.46
CA SER A 1057 -1.01 -49.18 20.07
C SER A 1057 -0.11 -48.11 20.64
N LEU A 1058 1.12 -48.51 20.97
CA LEU A 1058 2.18 -47.62 21.42
C LEU A 1058 3.34 -47.70 20.45
N ASN A 1059 3.68 -46.63 19.75
CA ASN A 1059 4.81 -46.61 18.83
C ASN A 1059 6.00 -45.99 19.58
N LEU A 1060 7.02 -46.80 19.85
CA LEU A 1060 8.27 -46.40 20.50
C LEU A 1060 9.37 -46.21 19.47
N LEU A 1061 9.96 -45.02 19.43
CA LEU A 1061 11.14 -44.69 18.63
C LEU A 1061 12.39 -45.07 19.41
N ILE A 1062 13.17 -46.02 18.89
CA ILE A 1062 14.39 -46.55 19.54
C ILE A 1062 15.65 -45.98 18.89
#